data_AF-A0A521XDE0-F1
#
_entry.id   AF-A0A521XDE0-F1
#
_cell.length_a   1.000
_cell.length_b   1.000
_cell.length_c   1.000
_cell.angle_alpha   90.00
_cell.angle_beta   90.00
_cell.angle_gamma   90.00
#
_symmetry.space_group_name_H-M   'P 1'
#
loop_
_entity.id
_entity.type
_entity.pdbx_description
1 polymer ?
#
loop_
_entity_poly.entity_id
_entity_poly.type
_entity_poly.pdbx_seq_one_letter_code
_entity_poly.pdbx_strand_id
1 'polypeptide(L)'
;MNVKRWTLIGALAISATIAATGPRPSGPATSDTTVVSPGGGAPIVHLGTDPQLQTPPTLATKFDDLSLRKTDVIAPVLDKLYRVDALSRAAANRPVTAAIENELPDDLRGLASSGQMRLDDAGRVQIWADAAGAPSSAAVELAAAGMQVQTIDAGRGIVQGLIPVSQLAAASAIPGVTAIRLPAYGFVDTGSVTTQGDSILNAAALRSAMGVDGTGVRIGVISDGAEGLSTAQGSGDLGAVDTATCNRSPSSTSPTASGAGAEGTAMSEIIHDVAPGAQIYFGYFGMNVGGTSLNFNNAVNCLAANTDIVVDDISWFNTGPNDGTSSVSANTSAALANVSNRIRGYYTVVANQARNHYHAAWVDSGVFTPASKAGDWWQLQRFQGGGGTTDGGLGLTCGSVKCGDTVQVAAGGSFTVLLQWNDAYGNSTNDYDLLVQDNFTGTVSPQNPQRQGAGFPYPVEGFTLANNHGATTTYNILIGNYKALAAAKTFDYFVICRSCFVFNTGLPSPDDIALHNYNTLAGSVPNQADASGGVVSTAAISAFNSPNYDTIEGYSGRGPTADARIKPDVTGIDCVSVTGAAGFSNPFCGTSAAAPHVGAIAALILDCNPSLLAGSGSGTPAGNRTMLLNAILNSAVGLGAPGTDNTFGHGRVDALAAATAAGCSSATPTSTATSTSTATRTPTPTATSTVTPTATATINPTLDTDGDGCPDVKEPQLVPPTDPNNPWDFYSVPVPALFAAPNPLIVFRDATVSAADAQAIFGYFTKAAKSGSTEYEQDLNANGIKDGLEYDRSVAAPGASGPPNGVISAADAQLAFAQFTFGYKC
;
A
#
# COMPACT_ATOMS: atom_id res chain seq x y z
N MET A 1 -29.01 39.54 16.11
CA MET A 1 -30.30 39.50 15.37
C MET A 1 -30.82 38.06 15.38
N ASN A 2 -32.11 37.84 15.05
CA ASN A 2 -32.71 36.51 14.86
C ASN A 2 -32.14 35.86 13.56
N VAL A 3 -32.23 34.55 13.28
CA VAL A 3 -33.42 33.65 13.36
C VAL A 3 -33.13 32.24 13.90
N LYS A 4 -34.19 31.62 14.43
CA LYS A 4 -34.35 30.26 15.02
C LYS A 4 -33.92 29.14 14.04
N ARG A 5 -33.40 27.97 14.43
CA ARG A 5 -33.86 26.92 15.39
C ARG A 5 -35.22 26.28 15.07
N TRP A 6 -35.23 24.98 14.78
CA TRP A 6 -36.33 24.04 15.04
C TRP A 6 -35.77 22.63 15.29
N THR A 7 -36.50 21.79 16.03
CA THR A 7 -36.10 20.43 16.47
C THR A 7 -37.36 19.65 16.89
N LEU A 8 -37.22 18.33 17.12
CA LEU A 8 -38.12 17.34 17.75
C LEU A 8 -38.97 16.40 16.85
N ILE A 9 -38.59 15.11 16.93
CA ILE A 9 -39.39 13.94 17.40
C ILE A 9 -40.72 13.58 16.70
N GLY A 10 -40.86 12.29 16.37
CA GLY A 10 -42.16 11.61 16.25
C GLY A 10 -42.06 10.21 15.65
N ALA A 11 -42.14 9.15 16.47
CA ALA A 11 -42.14 7.76 16.01
C ALA A 11 -43.32 6.97 16.59
N LEU A 12 -43.92 6.08 15.79
CA LEU A 12 -44.36 4.72 16.19
C LEU A 12 -44.77 3.89 14.95
N ALA A 13 -45.02 2.60 15.14
CA ALA A 13 -45.34 1.61 14.09
C ALA A 13 -46.66 0.85 14.37
N ILE A 14 -47.14 0.02 13.43
CA ILE A 14 -47.63 -1.37 13.61
C ILE A 14 -48.27 -1.92 12.31
N SER A 15 -48.23 -3.25 12.15
CA SER A 15 -48.59 -4.06 10.96
C SER A 15 -50.07 -4.49 10.90
N ALA A 16 -50.56 -4.97 9.73
CA ALA A 16 -51.26 -6.27 9.55
C ALA A 16 -51.86 -6.49 8.13
N THR A 17 -52.14 -7.76 7.79
CA THR A 17 -52.59 -8.27 6.48
C THR A 17 -54.04 -8.80 6.53
N ILE A 18 -54.73 -8.95 5.37
CA ILE A 18 -55.76 -9.99 5.05
C ILE A 18 -56.13 -9.93 3.55
N ALA A 19 -56.78 -10.97 2.97
CA ALA A 19 -56.83 -11.19 1.51
C ALA A 19 -58.15 -11.79 0.93
N ALA A 20 -58.25 -11.70 -0.42
CA ALA A 20 -58.91 -12.59 -1.39
C ALA A 20 -60.45 -12.67 -1.57
N THR A 21 -60.90 -12.70 -2.84
CA THR A 21 -61.89 -13.65 -3.44
C THR A 21 -62.00 -13.50 -4.99
N GLY A 22 -62.52 -14.51 -5.71
CA GLY A 22 -62.65 -14.58 -7.21
C GLY A 22 -64.05 -14.24 -7.77
N PRO A 23 -64.55 -14.78 -8.93
CA PRO A 23 -64.14 -16.02 -9.64
C PRO A 23 -64.14 -15.97 -11.22
N ARG A 24 -64.20 -17.15 -11.88
CA ARG A 24 -64.14 -17.47 -13.36
C ARG A 24 -65.54 -17.77 -13.98
N PRO A 25 -65.77 -18.02 -15.31
CA PRO A 25 -65.18 -19.06 -16.22
C PRO A 25 -64.70 -18.46 -17.60
N SER A 26 -64.78 -18.99 -18.85
CA SER A 26 -65.32 -20.20 -19.57
C SER A 26 -64.68 -20.36 -21.00
N GLY A 27 -64.95 -21.46 -21.74
CA GLY A 27 -64.59 -21.70 -23.18
C GLY A 27 -65.83 -21.77 -24.13
N PRO A 28 -65.81 -22.31 -25.40
CA PRO A 28 -64.95 -23.40 -25.96
C PRO A 28 -64.39 -23.13 -27.41
N ALA A 29 -64.15 -24.16 -28.26
CA ALA A 29 -63.41 -24.12 -29.56
C ALA A 29 -63.90 -25.15 -30.62
N THR A 30 -63.44 -25.10 -31.91
CA THR A 30 -63.18 -26.27 -32.84
C THR A 30 -62.63 -25.92 -34.26
N SER A 31 -61.68 -26.74 -34.75
CA SER A 31 -61.43 -27.29 -36.13
C SER A 31 -61.21 -26.47 -37.44
N ASP A 32 -59.94 -26.41 -37.90
CA ASP A 32 -59.30 -27.19 -39.01
C ASP A 32 -59.31 -26.79 -40.53
N THR A 33 -58.17 -27.11 -41.20
CA THR A 33 -57.79 -27.18 -42.65
C THR A 33 -57.80 -25.96 -43.59
N THR A 34 -56.61 -25.48 -44.01
CA THR A 34 -56.00 -25.64 -45.39
C THR A 34 -54.70 -24.83 -45.57
N VAL A 35 -53.95 -25.01 -46.68
CA VAL A 35 -52.53 -24.65 -46.84
C VAL A 35 -52.25 -23.68 -48.01
N VAL A 36 -51.46 -22.61 -47.77
CA VAL A 36 -50.46 -21.99 -48.69
C VAL A 36 -49.33 -21.36 -47.86
N SER A 37 -48.09 -21.32 -48.39
CA SER A 37 -46.86 -20.81 -47.75
C SER A 37 -46.82 -19.27 -47.53
N PRO A 38 -45.93 -18.76 -46.64
CA PRO A 38 -46.07 -17.43 -46.04
C PRO A 38 -45.32 -16.28 -46.75
N GLY A 39 -45.78 -15.05 -46.48
CA GLY A 39 -45.04 -13.81 -46.69
C GLY A 39 -45.75 -12.64 -45.97
N GLY A 40 -45.01 -11.83 -45.21
CA GLY A 40 -45.59 -10.68 -44.47
C GLY A 40 -45.05 -10.42 -43.06
N GLY A 41 -43.74 -10.56 -42.82
CA GLY A 41 -43.12 -10.10 -41.57
C GLY A 41 -42.94 -8.59 -41.56
N ALA A 42 -43.51 -7.90 -40.57
CA ALA A 42 -43.22 -6.50 -40.28
C ALA A 42 -41.89 -6.37 -39.49
N PRO A 43 -41.20 -5.21 -39.53
CA PRO A 43 -39.74 -5.21 -39.54
C PRO A 43 -39.05 -5.34 -38.17
N ILE A 44 -37.96 -6.11 -38.18
CA ILE A 44 -36.89 -6.04 -37.18
C ILE A 44 -36.10 -4.74 -37.43
N VAL A 45 -35.84 -3.95 -36.38
CA VAL A 45 -35.02 -2.73 -36.49
C VAL A 45 -33.55 -3.13 -36.63
N HIS A 46 -32.85 -2.53 -37.60
CA HIS A 46 -31.48 -2.89 -37.96
C HIS A 46 -30.48 -2.86 -36.78
N LEU A 47 -29.83 -4.00 -36.56
CA LEU A 47 -28.38 -4.04 -36.39
C LEU A 47 -27.78 -4.25 -37.80
N GLY A 48 -26.79 -3.45 -38.16
CA GLY A 48 -26.16 -3.48 -39.49
C GLY A 48 -24.97 -4.43 -39.55
N THR A 49 -24.76 -5.07 -40.70
CA THR A 49 -23.53 -5.80 -41.03
C THR A 49 -22.59 -4.89 -41.79
N ASP A 50 -21.38 -4.64 -41.26
CA ASP A 50 -20.35 -3.81 -41.92
C ASP A 50 -19.48 -4.65 -42.89
N PRO A 51 -19.44 -4.33 -44.20
CA PRO A 51 -18.74 -5.13 -45.19
C PRO A 51 -17.32 -4.61 -45.52
N GLN A 52 -16.39 -4.61 -44.56
CA GLN A 52 -14.95 -4.33 -44.77
C GLN A 52 -14.04 -5.35 -44.06
N LEU A 53 -13.67 -6.43 -44.75
CA LEU A 53 -12.76 -7.47 -44.23
C LEU A 53 -11.82 -8.01 -45.33
N GLN A 54 -10.53 -7.68 -45.20
CA GLN A 54 -9.41 -8.46 -45.75
C GLN A 54 -8.31 -8.55 -44.70
N THR A 55 -7.80 -9.77 -44.49
CA THR A 55 -6.76 -10.21 -43.52
C THR A 55 -6.99 -9.90 -42.02
N PRO A 56 -6.39 -10.67 -41.08
CA PRO A 56 -6.80 -10.65 -39.67
C PRO A 56 -5.79 -9.95 -38.71
N PRO A 57 -6.18 -8.84 -38.06
CA PRO A 57 -5.54 -8.33 -36.84
C PRO A 57 -6.25 -8.84 -35.57
N THR A 58 -5.70 -8.52 -34.39
CA THR A 58 -6.23 -8.94 -33.07
C THR A 58 -7.57 -8.28 -32.71
N LEU A 59 -8.43 -9.00 -31.99
CA LEU A 59 -9.82 -8.59 -31.72
C LEU A 59 -9.95 -7.27 -30.96
N ALA A 60 -9.02 -6.98 -30.03
CA ALA A 60 -8.95 -5.71 -29.32
C ALA A 60 -8.95 -4.48 -30.27
N THR A 61 -8.35 -4.56 -31.45
CA THR A 61 -8.17 -3.41 -32.38
C THR A 61 -9.43 -3.01 -33.16
N LYS A 62 -10.53 -3.78 -33.09
CA LYS A 62 -11.75 -3.55 -33.88
C LYS A 62 -12.99 -3.18 -33.07
N PHE A 63 -12.85 -2.93 -31.76
CA PHE A 63 -14.00 -2.69 -30.89
C PHE A 63 -14.19 -1.21 -30.53
N ASP A 64 -15.25 -0.60 -31.06
CA ASP A 64 -15.68 0.75 -30.65
C ASP A 64 -16.74 0.70 -29.54
N ASP A 65 -16.36 1.10 -28.33
CA ASP A 65 -17.25 1.19 -27.17
C ASP A 65 -18.37 2.23 -27.34
N LEU A 66 -18.23 3.21 -28.25
CA LEU A 66 -19.30 4.18 -28.57
C LEU A 66 -20.52 3.51 -29.24
N SER A 67 -20.38 2.26 -29.68
CA SER A 67 -21.48 1.45 -30.23
C SER A 67 -22.37 0.79 -29.16
N LEU A 68 -21.93 0.75 -27.89
CA LEU A 68 -22.67 0.12 -26.80
C LEU A 68 -23.94 0.90 -26.46
N ARG A 69 -25.08 0.21 -26.51
CA ARG A 69 -26.36 0.73 -26.00
C ARG A 69 -26.68 0.00 -24.70
N LYS A 70 -27.23 0.71 -23.72
CA LYS A 70 -27.89 0.06 -22.58
C LYS A 70 -29.03 -0.81 -23.14
N THR A 71 -28.90 -2.12 -22.99
CA THR A 71 -30.02 -3.06 -23.18
C THR A 71 -30.71 -3.22 -21.83
N ASP A 72 -32.03 -3.42 -21.82
CA ASP A 72 -32.79 -3.52 -20.58
C ASP A 72 -32.62 -4.88 -19.85
N VAL A 73 -31.94 -5.85 -20.49
CA VAL A 73 -31.83 -7.24 -20.00
C VAL A 73 -30.38 -7.73 -19.92
N ILE A 74 -29.51 -7.48 -20.91
CA ILE A 74 -28.11 -7.94 -20.88
C ILE A 74 -27.22 -6.87 -20.24
N ALA A 75 -26.44 -7.27 -19.23
CA ALA A 75 -25.42 -6.43 -18.60
C ALA A 75 -24.38 -5.95 -19.65
N PRO A 76 -23.95 -4.67 -19.64
CA PRO A 76 -23.12 -4.09 -20.72
C PRO A 76 -21.86 -4.88 -21.08
N VAL A 77 -21.20 -5.48 -20.08
CA VAL A 77 -20.04 -6.36 -20.25
C VAL A 77 -20.31 -7.61 -21.10
N LEU A 78 -21.50 -8.21 -20.97
CA LEU A 78 -21.92 -9.37 -21.76
C LEU A 78 -22.42 -8.97 -23.15
N ASP A 79 -22.98 -7.78 -23.32
CA ASP A 79 -23.27 -7.21 -24.66
C ASP A 79 -21.97 -6.87 -25.42
N LYS A 80 -20.94 -6.37 -24.72
CA LYS A 80 -19.59 -6.18 -25.26
C LYS A 80 -18.98 -7.52 -25.70
N LEU A 81 -18.99 -8.53 -24.83
CA LEU A 81 -18.51 -9.89 -25.13
C LEU A 81 -19.25 -10.52 -26.33
N TYR A 82 -20.58 -10.38 -26.39
CA TYR A 82 -21.39 -10.84 -27.52
C TYR A 82 -20.98 -10.21 -28.86
N ARG A 83 -20.72 -8.89 -28.87
CA ARG A 83 -20.26 -8.17 -30.05
C ARG A 83 -18.83 -8.57 -30.46
N VAL A 84 -17.93 -8.82 -29.50
CA VAL A 84 -16.57 -9.33 -29.78
C VAL A 84 -16.62 -10.73 -30.40
N ASP A 85 -17.48 -11.63 -29.90
CA ASP A 85 -17.71 -12.95 -30.49
C ASP A 85 -18.30 -12.86 -31.91
N ALA A 86 -19.24 -11.94 -32.15
CA ALA A 86 -19.76 -11.67 -33.48
C ALA A 86 -18.67 -11.18 -34.45
N LEU A 87 -17.78 -10.28 -34.02
CA LEU A 87 -16.63 -9.80 -34.81
C LEU A 87 -15.61 -10.92 -35.06
N SER A 88 -15.32 -11.78 -34.08
CA SER A 88 -14.43 -12.94 -34.23
C SER A 88 -14.94 -13.95 -35.26
N ARG A 89 -16.25 -14.23 -35.23
CA ARG A 89 -16.91 -15.08 -36.23
C ARG A 89 -16.91 -14.43 -37.61
N ALA A 90 -17.15 -13.12 -37.71
CA ALA A 90 -17.11 -12.41 -38.99
C ALA A 90 -15.69 -12.36 -39.60
N ALA A 91 -14.67 -12.09 -38.79
CA ALA A 91 -13.29 -11.90 -39.25
C ALA A 91 -12.51 -13.21 -39.49
N ALA A 92 -12.75 -14.23 -38.66
CA ALA A 92 -11.94 -15.46 -38.62
C ALA A 92 -12.76 -16.76 -38.55
N ASN A 93 -14.10 -16.70 -38.60
CA ASN A 93 -15.01 -17.85 -38.39
C ASN A 93 -14.74 -18.63 -37.08
N ARG A 94 -14.25 -17.93 -36.05
CA ARG A 94 -13.84 -18.52 -34.76
C ARG A 94 -14.71 -17.97 -33.62
N PRO A 95 -15.23 -18.81 -32.70
CA PRO A 95 -15.85 -18.33 -31.46
C PRO A 95 -14.82 -17.63 -30.56
N VAL A 96 -15.29 -16.73 -29.68
CA VAL A 96 -14.56 -16.41 -28.44
C VAL A 96 -14.57 -17.64 -27.54
N THR A 97 -13.40 -18.06 -27.06
CA THR A 97 -13.17 -19.22 -26.17
C THR A 97 -12.10 -18.89 -25.13
N ALA A 98 -11.99 -19.70 -24.08
CA ALA A 98 -10.88 -19.58 -23.11
C ALA A 98 -9.51 -19.65 -23.81
N ALA A 99 -9.30 -20.57 -24.75
CA ALA A 99 -8.07 -20.66 -25.54
C ALA A 99 -7.70 -19.40 -26.38
N ILE A 100 -8.57 -18.39 -26.50
CA ILE A 100 -8.26 -17.11 -27.18
C ILE A 100 -8.52 -15.87 -26.29
N GLU A 101 -8.58 -16.05 -24.97
CA GLU A 101 -8.78 -14.98 -23.99
C GLU A 101 -7.80 -13.81 -24.18
N ASN A 102 -6.53 -14.12 -24.45
CA ASN A 102 -5.47 -13.13 -24.69
C ASN A 102 -5.66 -12.25 -25.94
N GLU A 103 -6.65 -12.55 -26.80
CA GLU A 103 -6.99 -11.71 -27.96
C GLU A 103 -8.09 -10.67 -27.64
N LEU A 104 -8.82 -10.82 -26.53
CA LEU A 104 -9.96 -9.96 -26.15
C LEU A 104 -9.56 -8.51 -25.88
N PRO A 105 -10.47 -7.53 -26.04
CA PRO A 105 -10.32 -6.18 -25.47
C PRO A 105 -9.94 -6.23 -23.98
N ASP A 106 -9.12 -5.29 -23.52
CA ASP A 106 -8.37 -5.43 -22.26
C ASP A 106 -9.26 -5.47 -21.01
N ASP A 107 -10.47 -4.89 -21.05
CA ASP A 107 -11.46 -4.98 -19.97
C ASP A 107 -12.08 -6.39 -19.87
N LEU A 108 -12.46 -6.98 -21.00
CA LEU A 108 -12.93 -8.37 -21.06
C LEU A 108 -11.80 -9.36 -20.75
N ARG A 109 -10.56 -9.07 -21.15
CA ARG A 109 -9.37 -9.86 -20.84
C ARG A 109 -9.07 -9.83 -19.35
N GLY A 110 -9.06 -8.65 -18.73
CA GLY A 110 -8.84 -8.48 -17.29
C GLY A 110 -9.91 -9.14 -16.43
N LEU A 111 -11.17 -9.14 -16.87
CA LEU A 111 -12.25 -9.89 -16.19
C LEU A 111 -12.06 -11.40 -16.29
N ALA A 112 -11.60 -11.91 -17.43
CA ALA A 112 -11.38 -13.35 -17.61
C ALA A 112 -10.17 -13.83 -16.79
N SER A 113 -9.03 -13.13 -16.90
CA SER A 113 -7.78 -13.51 -16.23
C SER A 113 -7.80 -13.35 -14.71
N SER A 114 -8.59 -12.40 -14.18
CA SER A 114 -8.89 -12.29 -12.75
C SER A 114 -9.94 -13.30 -12.23
N GLY A 115 -10.45 -14.19 -13.10
CA GLY A 115 -11.47 -15.17 -12.75
C GLY A 115 -12.88 -14.60 -12.56
N GLN A 116 -13.08 -13.30 -12.80
CA GLN A 116 -14.34 -12.56 -12.71
C GLN A 116 -15.25 -12.73 -13.94
N MET A 117 -14.84 -13.50 -14.95
CA MET A 117 -15.65 -13.95 -16.08
C MET A 117 -15.15 -15.31 -16.59
N ARG A 118 -15.91 -16.38 -16.38
CA ARG A 118 -15.50 -17.72 -16.83
C ARG A 118 -15.98 -18.01 -18.24
N LEU A 119 -15.03 -18.17 -19.15
CA LEU A 119 -15.18 -18.73 -20.50
C LEU A 119 -14.81 -20.22 -20.50
N ASP A 120 -15.18 -20.93 -21.57
CA ASP A 120 -14.66 -22.27 -21.87
C ASP A 120 -14.31 -22.47 -23.35
N ASP A 121 -13.67 -23.60 -23.67
CA ASP A 121 -13.23 -23.95 -25.03
C ASP A 121 -14.37 -24.34 -25.99
N ALA A 122 -15.60 -24.49 -25.49
CA ALA A 122 -16.79 -24.60 -26.33
C ALA A 122 -17.39 -23.23 -26.70
N GLY A 123 -16.76 -22.13 -26.26
CA GLY A 123 -17.16 -20.77 -26.55
C GLY A 123 -18.39 -20.31 -25.79
N ARG A 124 -18.48 -20.74 -24.52
CA ARG A 124 -19.57 -20.42 -23.60
C ARG A 124 -19.07 -19.54 -22.48
N VAL A 125 -19.92 -18.63 -22.01
CA VAL A 125 -19.70 -17.78 -20.84
C VAL A 125 -20.63 -18.20 -19.70
N GLN A 126 -20.13 -18.17 -18.47
CA GLN A 126 -20.94 -18.45 -17.30
C GLN A 126 -21.78 -17.22 -16.93
N ILE A 127 -23.10 -17.40 -16.84
CA ILE A 127 -24.07 -16.34 -16.52
C ILE A 127 -24.94 -16.69 -15.31
N TRP A 128 -25.49 -15.66 -14.69
CA TRP A 128 -26.76 -15.70 -13.97
C TRP A 128 -27.85 -15.06 -14.85
N ALA A 129 -28.96 -15.77 -15.00
CA ALA A 129 -30.20 -15.25 -15.57
C ALA A 129 -31.24 -15.10 -14.46
N ASP A 130 -31.72 -13.88 -14.24
CA ASP A 130 -32.79 -13.59 -13.27
C ASP A 130 -34.16 -13.80 -13.94
N ALA A 131 -35.11 -14.39 -13.22
CA ALA A 131 -36.41 -14.80 -13.76
C ALA A 131 -37.61 -14.04 -13.16
N ALA A 132 -38.58 -13.68 -14.02
CA ALA A 132 -39.85 -13.05 -13.63
C ALA A 132 -40.85 -13.99 -12.93
N GLY A 133 -40.58 -15.30 -12.95
CA GLY A 133 -41.51 -16.35 -12.50
C GLY A 133 -40.77 -17.55 -11.93
N ALA A 134 -41.34 -18.75 -12.07
CA ALA A 134 -40.70 -19.98 -11.61
C ALA A 134 -39.35 -20.20 -12.34
N PRO A 135 -38.19 -20.21 -11.65
CA PRO A 135 -36.90 -20.29 -12.32
C PRO A 135 -36.66 -21.63 -13.03
N SER A 136 -37.37 -22.68 -12.62
CA SER A 136 -37.41 -23.96 -13.33
C SER A 136 -38.03 -23.89 -14.72
N SER A 137 -38.95 -22.95 -14.98
CA SER A 137 -39.49 -22.70 -16.31
C SER A 137 -38.47 -21.95 -17.18
N ALA A 138 -37.90 -20.86 -16.65
CA ALA A 138 -36.84 -20.11 -17.34
C ALA A 138 -35.63 -21.00 -17.65
N ALA A 139 -35.24 -21.91 -16.75
CA ALA A 139 -34.16 -22.87 -16.98
C ALA A 139 -34.41 -23.85 -18.14
N VAL A 140 -35.67 -24.25 -18.39
CA VAL A 140 -36.01 -25.09 -19.55
C VAL A 140 -35.92 -24.30 -20.85
N GLU A 141 -36.39 -23.05 -20.85
CA GLU A 141 -36.32 -22.16 -22.01
C GLU A 141 -34.87 -21.76 -22.34
N LEU A 142 -34.05 -21.47 -21.32
CA LEU A 142 -32.61 -21.22 -21.43
C LEU A 142 -31.84 -22.47 -21.91
N ALA A 143 -32.19 -23.66 -21.43
CA ALA A 143 -31.60 -24.90 -21.93
C ALA A 143 -31.94 -25.15 -23.42
N ALA A 144 -33.15 -24.80 -23.86
CA ALA A 144 -33.52 -24.81 -25.27
C ALA A 144 -32.75 -23.77 -26.11
N ALA A 145 -32.35 -22.64 -25.52
CA ALA A 145 -31.40 -21.68 -26.09
C ALA A 145 -29.92 -22.13 -26.00
N GLY A 146 -29.64 -23.36 -25.55
CA GLY A 146 -28.29 -23.94 -25.51
C GLY A 146 -27.51 -23.74 -24.21
N MET A 147 -28.12 -23.18 -23.16
CA MET A 147 -27.49 -23.01 -21.85
C MET A 147 -27.32 -24.36 -21.13
N GLN A 148 -26.09 -24.71 -20.76
CA GLN A 148 -25.84 -25.76 -19.78
C GLN A 148 -26.12 -25.23 -18.38
N VAL A 149 -27.38 -25.38 -17.94
CA VAL A 149 -27.81 -25.06 -16.58
C VAL A 149 -27.02 -25.89 -15.56
N GLN A 150 -26.37 -25.21 -14.63
CA GLN A 150 -25.56 -25.79 -13.56
C GLN A 150 -26.31 -25.85 -12.24
N THR A 151 -27.08 -24.80 -11.90
CA THR A 151 -27.89 -24.73 -10.68
C THR A 151 -29.01 -23.69 -10.81
N ILE A 152 -29.99 -23.75 -9.92
CA ILE A 152 -31.18 -22.90 -9.88
C ILE A 152 -31.44 -22.47 -8.43
N ASP A 153 -31.32 -21.18 -8.12
CA ASP A 153 -31.78 -20.61 -6.85
C ASP A 153 -33.26 -20.24 -6.99
N ALA A 154 -34.13 -21.19 -6.64
CA ALA A 154 -35.57 -21.00 -6.62
C ALA A 154 -36.06 -19.99 -5.56
N GLY A 155 -35.22 -19.61 -4.59
CA GLY A 155 -35.55 -18.62 -3.56
C GLY A 155 -35.22 -17.19 -3.96
N ARG A 156 -34.23 -16.98 -4.85
CA ARG A 156 -33.84 -15.66 -5.37
C ARG A 156 -34.28 -15.38 -6.81
N GLY A 157 -34.77 -16.39 -7.53
CA GLY A 157 -35.21 -16.23 -8.91
C GLY A 157 -34.13 -16.51 -9.97
N ILE A 158 -33.01 -17.14 -9.62
CA ILE A 158 -31.78 -17.14 -10.44
C ILE A 158 -31.53 -18.51 -11.08
N VAL A 159 -31.19 -18.52 -12.36
CA VAL A 159 -30.66 -19.69 -13.09
C VAL A 159 -29.19 -19.45 -13.42
N GLN A 160 -28.28 -20.33 -12.99
CA GLN A 160 -26.85 -20.26 -13.31
C GLN A 160 -26.47 -21.34 -14.34
N GLY A 161 -25.59 -21.00 -15.28
CA GLY A 161 -25.08 -21.96 -16.26
C GLY A 161 -24.12 -21.36 -17.28
N LEU A 162 -23.58 -22.22 -18.15
CA LEU A 162 -22.72 -21.85 -19.27
C LEU A 162 -23.56 -21.74 -20.55
N ILE A 163 -23.64 -20.57 -21.15
CA ILE A 163 -24.37 -20.34 -22.42
C ILE A 163 -23.37 -19.97 -23.54
N PRO A 164 -23.51 -20.48 -24.77
CA PRO A 164 -22.71 -20.00 -25.90
C PRO A 164 -22.83 -18.49 -26.03
N VAL A 165 -21.69 -17.80 -26.20
CA VAL A 165 -21.67 -16.32 -26.22
C VAL A 165 -22.63 -15.77 -27.29
N SER A 166 -22.67 -16.41 -28.47
CA SER A 166 -23.57 -16.09 -29.58
C SER A 166 -25.07 -16.27 -29.28
N GLN A 167 -25.47 -16.90 -28.17
CA GLN A 167 -26.86 -17.10 -27.76
C GLN A 167 -27.34 -16.12 -26.67
N LEU A 168 -26.48 -15.23 -26.17
CA LEU A 168 -26.85 -14.23 -25.16
C LEU A 168 -28.07 -13.37 -25.60
N ALA A 169 -28.10 -12.94 -26.85
CA ALA A 169 -29.21 -12.17 -27.43
C ALA A 169 -30.52 -12.98 -27.58
N ALA A 170 -30.42 -14.30 -27.78
CA ALA A 170 -31.59 -15.18 -27.82
C ALA A 170 -32.14 -15.43 -26.41
N ALA A 171 -31.25 -15.63 -25.43
CA ALA A 171 -31.62 -15.79 -24.03
C ALA A 171 -32.31 -14.55 -23.45
N SER A 172 -31.88 -13.34 -23.82
CA SER A 172 -32.55 -12.09 -23.39
C SER A 172 -33.93 -11.86 -24.00
N ALA A 173 -34.31 -12.62 -25.03
CA ALA A 173 -35.63 -12.55 -25.65
C ALA A 173 -36.65 -13.54 -25.03
N ILE A 174 -36.21 -14.36 -24.07
CA ILE A 174 -37.08 -15.31 -23.34
C ILE A 174 -38.00 -14.52 -22.39
N PRO A 175 -39.35 -14.59 -22.53
CA PRO A 175 -40.26 -13.77 -21.72
C PRO A 175 -40.19 -14.00 -20.20
N GLY A 176 -39.62 -15.13 -19.77
CA GLY A 176 -39.37 -15.44 -18.36
C GLY A 176 -38.09 -14.82 -17.78
N VAL A 177 -37.18 -14.26 -18.59
CA VAL A 177 -35.87 -13.74 -18.17
C VAL A 177 -35.90 -12.21 -18.11
N THR A 178 -35.51 -11.64 -16.97
CA THR A 178 -35.51 -10.18 -16.71
C THR A 178 -34.14 -9.55 -16.71
N ALA A 179 -33.09 -10.32 -16.42
CA ALA A 179 -31.70 -9.87 -16.55
C ALA A 179 -30.77 -11.04 -16.87
N ILE A 180 -29.69 -10.76 -17.60
CA ILE A 180 -28.56 -11.65 -17.87
C ILE A 180 -27.28 -10.91 -17.49
N ARG A 181 -26.56 -11.46 -16.52
CA ARG A 181 -25.38 -10.84 -15.91
C ARG A 181 -24.34 -11.89 -15.53
N LEU A 182 -23.12 -11.43 -15.26
CA LEU A 182 -22.09 -12.30 -14.72
C LEU A 182 -22.49 -12.79 -13.30
N PRO A 183 -22.14 -14.03 -12.92
CA PRO A 183 -22.17 -14.49 -11.54
C PRO A 183 -21.38 -13.57 -10.61
N ALA A 184 -21.72 -13.56 -9.32
CA ALA A 184 -20.75 -13.13 -8.32
C ALA A 184 -19.69 -14.24 -8.17
N TYR A 185 -18.49 -13.98 -8.67
CA TYR A 185 -17.32 -14.85 -8.47
C TYR A 185 -16.69 -14.51 -7.12
N GLY A 186 -16.40 -15.53 -6.31
CA GLY A 186 -15.69 -15.36 -5.04
C GLY A 186 -14.18 -15.25 -5.25
N PHE A 187 -13.56 -14.35 -4.49
CA PHE A 187 -12.11 -14.33 -4.30
C PHE A 187 -11.69 -15.44 -3.32
N VAL A 188 -10.39 -15.66 -3.20
CA VAL A 188 -9.80 -16.42 -2.07
C VAL A 188 -9.24 -15.41 -1.06
N ASP A 189 -10.16 -14.71 -0.39
CA ASP A 189 -9.81 -13.85 0.73
C ASP A 189 -9.27 -14.72 1.88
N THR A 190 -8.19 -14.30 2.53
CA THR A 190 -7.62 -14.97 3.71
C THR A 190 -8.49 -14.70 4.93
N GLY A 191 -9.65 -15.37 5.00
CA GLY A 191 -10.58 -15.25 6.13
C GLY A 191 -11.74 -14.30 5.87
N SER A 192 -11.96 -13.36 6.79
CA SER A 192 -13.09 -12.43 6.83
C SER A 192 -12.71 -10.96 6.60
N VAL A 193 -11.42 -10.67 6.63
CA VAL A 193 -10.77 -9.36 6.51
C VAL A 193 -9.50 -9.53 5.68
N THR A 194 -8.96 -8.44 5.12
CA THR A 194 -7.61 -8.41 4.55
C THR A 194 -7.02 -7.01 4.73
N THR A 195 -5.75 -6.92 5.11
CA THR A 195 -5.04 -5.65 5.29
C THR A 195 -4.90 -4.85 3.99
N GLN A 196 -5.23 -3.56 4.01
CA GLN A 196 -5.09 -2.67 2.86
C GLN A 196 -3.62 -2.49 2.44
N GLY A 197 -2.68 -2.60 3.38
CA GLY A 197 -1.25 -2.43 3.13
C GLY A 197 -0.68 -3.47 2.15
N ASP A 198 -1.32 -4.63 2.01
CA ASP A 198 -0.95 -5.65 1.01
C ASP A 198 -1.03 -5.12 -0.43
N SER A 199 -2.09 -4.34 -0.71
CA SER A 199 -2.27 -3.67 -2.00
C SER A 199 -1.40 -2.41 -2.13
N ILE A 200 -1.32 -1.59 -1.06
CA ILE A 200 -0.68 -0.27 -1.09
C ILE A 200 0.85 -0.37 -1.19
N LEU A 201 1.44 -1.43 -0.64
CA LEU A 201 2.88 -1.71 -0.66
C LEU A 201 3.25 -2.67 -1.81
N ASN A 202 2.36 -2.91 -2.78
CA ASN A 202 2.58 -3.79 -3.94
C ASN A 202 2.91 -5.27 -3.60
N ALA A 203 2.56 -5.75 -2.41
CA ALA A 203 2.84 -7.13 -2.01
C ALA A 203 1.96 -8.17 -2.74
N ALA A 204 0.68 -7.84 -2.98
CA ALA A 204 -0.16 -8.63 -3.90
C ALA A 204 0.46 -8.77 -5.30
N ALA A 205 1.06 -7.69 -5.81
CA ALA A 205 1.74 -7.68 -7.11
C ALA A 205 3.03 -8.51 -7.10
N LEU A 206 3.81 -8.46 -6.01
CA LEU A 206 4.95 -9.36 -5.77
C LEU A 206 4.51 -10.82 -5.84
N ARG A 207 3.52 -11.24 -5.04
CA ARG A 207 3.02 -12.63 -5.01
C ARG A 207 2.57 -13.09 -6.40
N SER A 208 1.81 -12.26 -7.11
CA SER A 208 1.34 -12.56 -8.47
C SER A 208 2.44 -12.60 -9.53
N ALA A 209 3.52 -11.81 -9.41
CA ALA A 209 4.59 -11.75 -10.40
C ALA A 209 5.67 -12.83 -10.17
N MET A 210 5.91 -13.22 -8.92
CA MET A 210 6.98 -14.14 -8.54
C MET A 210 6.49 -15.55 -8.17
N GLY A 211 5.18 -15.73 -7.91
CA GLY A 211 4.60 -17.03 -7.58
C GLY A 211 4.92 -17.51 -6.16
N VAL A 212 5.00 -16.57 -5.21
CA VAL A 212 5.46 -16.78 -3.82
C VAL A 212 4.40 -16.40 -2.80
N ASP A 213 4.49 -16.96 -1.60
CA ASP A 213 3.56 -16.69 -0.49
C ASP A 213 4.23 -16.65 0.91
N GLY A 214 5.56 -16.80 0.98
CA GLY A 214 6.32 -16.89 2.23
C GLY A 214 6.64 -18.32 2.64
N THR A 215 6.29 -19.32 1.84
CA THR A 215 6.50 -20.75 2.13
C THR A 215 7.94 -21.07 2.54
N GLY A 216 8.07 -21.79 3.66
CA GLY A 216 9.37 -22.21 4.21
C GLY A 216 10.13 -21.14 5.02
N VAL A 217 9.74 -19.88 4.89
CA VAL A 217 10.25 -18.76 5.69
C VAL A 217 9.57 -18.75 7.06
N ARG A 218 10.29 -18.29 8.08
CA ARG A 218 9.80 -18.13 9.45
C ARG A 218 9.85 -16.69 9.90
N ILE A 219 8.76 -16.21 10.49
CA ILE A 219 8.62 -14.86 11.01
C ILE A 219 8.35 -14.93 12.51
N GLY A 220 9.17 -14.25 13.30
CA GLY A 220 8.96 -14.07 14.73
C GLY A 220 8.22 -12.77 15.01
N VAL A 221 7.24 -12.78 15.90
CA VAL A 221 6.51 -11.59 16.35
C VAL A 221 6.69 -11.43 17.86
N ILE A 222 7.10 -10.24 18.32
CA ILE A 222 7.12 -9.85 19.72
C ILE A 222 6.13 -8.71 19.90
N SER A 223 5.14 -8.90 20.76
CA SER A 223 4.11 -7.90 21.06
C SER A 223 3.52 -8.13 22.46
N ASP A 224 2.51 -7.35 22.83
CA ASP A 224 1.93 -7.28 24.18
C ASP A 224 1.34 -8.62 24.63
N GLY A 225 0.66 -9.35 23.73
CA GLY A 225 0.10 -10.69 23.90
C GLY A 225 -0.48 -11.28 22.61
N ALA A 226 -1.15 -12.42 22.69
CA ALA A 226 -1.84 -13.10 21.59
C ALA A 226 -3.22 -13.66 22.01
N GLU A 227 -3.96 -12.91 22.82
CA GLU A 227 -5.37 -13.15 23.12
C GLU A 227 -6.19 -13.01 21.83
N GLY A 228 -7.21 -13.85 21.65
CA GLY A 228 -8.04 -13.87 20.45
C GLY A 228 -7.49 -14.71 19.29
N LEU A 229 -6.26 -15.24 19.37
CA LEU A 229 -5.62 -16.10 18.36
C LEU A 229 -6.55 -17.19 17.78
N SER A 230 -7.29 -17.90 18.63
CA SER A 230 -8.20 -18.97 18.20
C SER A 230 -9.47 -18.48 17.50
N THR A 231 -9.80 -17.19 17.62
CA THR A 231 -10.90 -16.54 16.89
C THR A 231 -10.44 -16.22 15.46
N ALA A 232 -9.27 -15.61 15.30
CA ALA A 232 -8.65 -15.34 14.00
C ALA A 232 -8.41 -16.64 13.18
N GLN A 233 -7.92 -17.68 13.86
CA GLN A 233 -7.80 -19.03 13.29
C GLN A 233 -9.15 -19.70 12.99
N GLY A 234 -10.22 -19.28 13.68
CA GLY A 234 -11.58 -19.79 13.48
C GLY A 234 -12.32 -19.13 12.31
N SER A 235 -11.96 -17.89 11.95
CA SER A 235 -12.49 -17.17 10.79
C SER A 235 -11.65 -17.35 9.52
N GLY A 236 -10.37 -17.70 9.66
CA GLY A 236 -9.45 -17.99 8.55
C GLY A 236 -8.41 -16.91 8.29
N ASP A 237 -8.49 -15.79 9.02
CA ASP A 237 -7.63 -14.61 8.92
C ASP A 237 -6.21 -14.85 9.47
N LEU A 238 -5.99 -15.97 10.16
CA LEU A 238 -4.68 -16.34 10.71
C LEU A 238 -4.44 -17.85 10.67
N GLY A 239 -3.27 -18.25 10.16
CA GLY A 239 -2.76 -19.62 10.23
C GLY A 239 -2.29 -20.06 11.63
N ALA A 240 -1.61 -21.20 11.69
CA ALA A 240 -1.06 -21.72 12.94
C ALA A 240 0.16 -20.90 13.41
N VAL A 241 0.18 -20.52 14.70
CA VAL A 241 1.25 -19.73 15.33
C VAL A 241 1.93 -20.53 16.45
N ASP A 242 3.25 -20.64 16.44
CA ASP A 242 4.02 -21.25 17.54
C ASP A 242 4.16 -20.27 18.71
N THR A 243 3.25 -20.36 19.68
CA THR A 243 3.28 -19.57 20.92
C THR A 243 4.08 -20.25 22.06
N ALA A 244 4.80 -21.34 21.79
CA ALA A 244 5.45 -22.18 22.79
C ALA A 244 6.98 -22.01 22.79
N THR A 245 7.63 -22.07 21.62
CA THR A 245 9.10 -22.12 21.49
C THR A 245 9.80 -20.89 22.10
N CYS A 246 9.25 -19.69 21.87
CA CYS A 246 9.88 -18.42 22.29
C CYS A 246 9.11 -17.61 23.35
N ASN A 247 8.18 -18.24 24.09
CA ASN A 247 7.63 -17.62 25.31
C ASN A 247 8.73 -17.51 26.40
N ARG A 248 8.98 -16.30 26.88
CA ARG A 248 9.99 -15.92 27.89
C ARG A 248 9.39 -15.04 29.00
N SER A 249 8.06 -15.10 29.19
CA SER A 249 7.35 -14.49 30.32
C SER A 249 7.96 -14.92 31.66
N PRO A 250 8.07 -14.01 32.65
CA PRO A 250 8.48 -14.36 34.02
C PRO A 250 7.36 -15.07 34.82
N SER A 251 6.15 -15.16 34.26
CA SER A 251 5.01 -15.87 34.84
C SER A 251 4.57 -17.05 33.96
N SER A 252 3.86 -18.03 34.52
CA SER A 252 3.26 -19.15 33.77
C SER A 252 2.02 -18.74 32.95
N THR A 253 1.82 -17.45 32.68
CA THR A 253 0.72 -16.92 31.87
C THR A 253 0.96 -17.26 30.40
N SER A 254 -0.06 -17.81 29.73
CA SER A 254 -0.02 -18.01 28.28
C SER A 254 -0.14 -16.66 27.56
N PRO A 255 0.55 -16.43 26.42
CA PRO A 255 0.25 -15.28 25.57
C PRO A 255 -1.21 -15.22 25.12
N THR A 256 -1.88 -16.36 25.05
CA THR A 256 -3.29 -16.50 24.65
C THR A 256 -4.27 -16.42 25.83
N ALA A 257 -3.78 -16.12 27.05
CA ALA A 257 -4.64 -15.96 28.22
C ALA A 257 -5.38 -14.63 28.21
N SER A 258 -6.53 -14.55 28.87
CA SER A 258 -7.30 -13.29 28.89
C SER A 258 -6.63 -12.23 29.76
N GLY A 259 -6.52 -11.00 29.22
CA GLY A 259 -5.72 -9.92 29.77
C GLY A 259 -4.22 -10.04 29.49
N ALA A 260 -3.79 -10.97 28.62
CA ALA A 260 -2.39 -11.03 28.19
C ALA A 260 -2.03 -9.89 27.23
N GLY A 261 -2.99 -9.45 26.40
CA GLY A 261 -2.76 -8.57 25.26
C GLY A 261 -3.20 -9.22 23.94
N ALA A 262 -3.59 -8.44 22.93
CA ALA A 262 -4.12 -8.94 21.66
C ALA A 262 -3.44 -8.33 20.42
N GLU A 263 -2.54 -7.36 20.58
CA GLU A 263 -1.91 -6.63 19.47
C GLU A 263 -1.06 -7.59 18.62
N GLY A 264 -0.40 -8.56 19.24
CA GLY A 264 0.36 -9.62 18.56
C GLY A 264 -0.48 -10.59 17.72
N THR A 265 -1.80 -10.71 17.97
CA THR A 265 -2.71 -11.44 17.07
C THR A 265 -2.99 -10.60 15.83
N ALA A 266 -3.31 -9.31 15.99
CA ALA A 266 -3.53 -8.38 14.87
C ALA A 266 -2.28 -8.18 14.00
N MET A 267 -1.08 -8.12 14.59
CA MET A 267 0.18 -8.14 13.84
C MET A 267 0.39 -9.44 13.05
N SER A 268 -0.05 -10.57 13.62
CA SER A 268 0.06 -11.89 12.96
C SER A 268 -0.93 -12.04 11.80
N GLU A 269 -2.14 -11.46 11.90
CA GLU A 269 -3.10 -11.36 10.79
C GLU A 269 -2.49 -10.56 9.61
N ILE A 270 -1.93 -9.37 9.87
CA ILE A 270 -1.22 -8.57 8.84
C ILE A 270 -0.10 -9.38 8.15
N ILE A 271 0.65 -10.15 8.92
CA ILE A 271 1.71 -11.01 8.38
C ILE A 271 1.14 -12.14 7.52
N HIS A 272 0.01 -12.73 7.93
CA HIS A 272 -0.65 -13.82 7.24
C HIS A 272 -1.33 -13.38 5.94
N ASP A 273 -1.94 -12.19 5.89
CA ASP A 273 -2.49 -11.64 4.63
C ASP A 273 -1.39 -11.39 3.58
N VAL A 274 -0.27 -10.83 4.01
CA VAL A 274 0.85 -10.47 3.12
C VAL A 274 1.68 -11.70 2.74
N ALA A 275 1.89 -12.64 3.67
CA ALA A 275 2.72 -13.84 3.49
C ALA A 275 2.07 -15.11 4.11
N PRO A 276 0.97 -15.62 3.52
CA PRO A 276 0.18 -16.71 4.12
C PRO A 276 0.90 -18.06 4.21
N GLY A 277 1.96 -18.28 3.43
CA GLY A 277 2.81 -19.47 3.52
C GLY A 277 3.85 -19.43 4.65
N ALA A 278 4.04 -18.26 5.29
CA ALA A 278 5.07 -18.07 6.30
C ALA A 278 4.71 -18.70 7.65
N GLN A 279 5.69 -19.32 8.30
CA GLN A 279 5.54 -19.92 9.62
C GLN A 279 5.71 -18.85 10.72
N ILE A 280 4.63 -18.49 11.41
CA ILE A 280 4.63 -17.45 12.45
C ILE A 280 4.98 -18.05 13.82
N TYR A 281 5.89 -17.39 14.55
CA TYR A 281 6.34 -17.73 15.91
C TYR A 281 6.10 -16.54 16.83
N PHE A 282 5.62 -16.76 18.07
CA PHE A 282 5.34 -15.68 19.03
C PHE A 282 6.33 -15.63 20.20
N GLY A 283 6.96 -14.48 20.40
CA GLY A 283 8.01 -14.20 21.40
C GLY A 283 7.48 -13.51 22.65
N TYR A 284 6.46 -14.07 23.30
CA TYR A 284 5.84 -13.45 24.48
C TYR A 284 6.83 -13.25 25.63
N PHE A 285 7.07 -12.01 26.05
CA PHE A 285 7.96 -11.71 27.18
C PHE A 285 7.22 -11.33 28.47
N GLY A 286 5.88 -11.43 28.48
CA GLY A 286 5.04 -11.18 29.66
C GLY A 286 4.79 -9.70 29.97
N MET A 287 4.73 -8.83 28.96
CA MET A 287 4.62 -7.37 29.09
C MET A 287 3.58 -6.94 30.14
N ASN A 288 2.32 -7.35 29.97
CA ASN A 288 1.22 -7.01 30.88
C ASN A 288 1.25 -7.74 32.24
N VAL A 289 2.23 -8.62 32.48
CA VAL A 289 2.35 -9.48 33.69
C VAL A 289 3.75 -9.43 34.33
N GLY A 290 4.47 -8.31 34.16
CA GLY A 290 5.77 -8.05 34.82
C GLY A 290 7.02 -8.40 34.02
N GLY A 291 6.90 -8.55 32.70
CA GLY A 291 8.02 -8.70 31.78
C GLY A 291 8.98 -7.49 31.79
N THR A 292 10.27 -7.75 31.60
CA THR A 292 11.33 -6.73 31.61
C THR A 292 12.10 -6.68 30.29
N SER A 293 12.99 -5.70 30.11
CA SER A 293 13.92 -5.64 28.99
C SER A 293 14.78 -6.90 28.84
N LEU A 294 15.07 -7.61 29.95
CA LEU A 294 15.78 -8.89 29.90
C LEU A 294 14.88 -10.04 29.42
N ASN A 295 13.58 -10.01 29.71
CA ASN A 295 12.62 -10.97 29.13
C ASN A 295 12.45 -10.72 27.63
N PHE A 296 12.36 -9.45 27.22
CA PHE A 296 12.34 -9.03 25.81
C PHE A 296 13.61 -9.49 25.07
N ASN A 297 14.80 -9.21 25.62
CA ASN A 297 16.07 -9.68 25.06
C ASN A 297 16.11 -11.22 24.92
N ASN A 298 15.54 -11.97 25.87
CA ASN A 298 15.44 -13.42 25.77
C ASN A 298 14.46 -13.89 24.67
N ALA A 299 13.41 -13.13 24.38
CA ALA A 299 12.50 -13.39 23.27
C ALA A 299 13.18 -13.09 21.91
N VAL A 300 13.82 -11.92 21.79
CA VAL A 300 14.67 -11.52 20.64
C VAL A 300 15.72 -12.58 20.33
N ASN A 301 16.50 -13.00 21.33
CA ASN A 301 17.54 -14.01 21.17
C ASN A 301 16.98 -15.40 20.82
N CYS A 302 15.77 -15.73 21.29
CA CYS A 302 15.10 -16.97 20.89
C CYS A 302 14.63 -16.94 19.44
N LEU A 303 13.89 -15.91 19.04
CA LEU A 303 13.34 -15.81 17.69
C LEU A 303 14.47 -15.70 16.67
N ALA A 304 15.49 -14.86 16.90
CA ALA A 304 16.63 -14.74 16.00
C ALA A 304 17.35 -16.08 15.71
N ALA A 305 17.39 -16.99 16.67
CA ALA A 305 17.94 -18.34 16.50
C ALA A 305 17.00 -19.31 15.75
N ASN A 306 15.69 -19.07 15.72
CA ASN A 306 14.67 -20.00 15.21
C ASN A 306 13.94 -19.55 13.94
N THR A 307 13.93 -18.24 13.64
CA THR A 307 13.20 -17.59 12.53
C THR A 307 14.14 -16.85 11.57
N ASP A 308 13.68 -16.54 10.35
CA ASP A 308 14.42 -15.73 9.38
C ASP A 308 14.13 -14.24 9.54
N ILE A 309 12.90 -13.89 9.86
CA ILE A 309 12.48 -12.53 10.15
C ILE A 309 12.10 -12.42 11.63
N VAL A 310 12.31 -11.27 12.24
CA VAL A 310 11.66 -10.88 13.51
C VAL A 310 11.03 -9.50 13.34
N VAL A 311 9.84 -9.33 13.92
CA VAL A 311 9.09 -8.07 14.01
C VAL A 311 8.77 -7.80 15.48
N ASP A 312 8.90 -6.56 15.93
CA ASP A 312 8.33 -6.09 17.20
C ASP A 312 7.65 -4.72 17.12
N ASP A 313 6.82 -4.43 18.11
CA ASP A 313 6.16 -3.13 18.37
C ASP A 313 6.64 -2.46 19.68
N ILE A 314 7.72 -2.95 20.30
CA ILE A 314 8.06 -2.65 21.68
C ILE A 314 9.05 -1.49 21.79
N SER A 315 8.52 -0.32 22.09
CA SER A 315 9.29 0.91 22.31
C SER A 315 9.79 1.04 23.76
N TRP A 316 11.06 1.39 23.95
CA TRP A 316 11.69 1.49 25.28
C TRP A 316 12.20 2.92 25.56
N PHE A 317 11.85 3.47 26.71
CA PHE A 317 12.19 4.85 27.11
C PHE A 317 13.08 4.84 28.36
N ASN A 318 14.07 5.74 28.43
CA ASN A 318 15.06 5.82 29.53
C ASN A 318 15.80 4.50 29.83
N THR A 319 16.07 3.67 28.81
CA THR A 319 16.85 2.42 28.96
C THR A 319 18.28 2.52 28.39
N GLY A 320 18.58 3.61 27.69
CA GLY A 320 19.90 3.99 27.19
C GLY A 320 19.85 5.36 26.49
N PRO A 321 20.99 5.90 26.04
CA PRO A 321 21.12 7.29 25.60
C PRO A 321 20.58 7.59 24.18
N ASN A 322 19.64 6.78 23.66
CA ASN A 322 18.99 6.94 22.34
C ASN A 322 19.97 6.95 21.14
N ASP A 323 21.12 6.28 21.29
CA ASP A 323 22.19 6.15 20.30
C ASP A 323 22.38 4.70 19.79
N GLY A 324 21.45 3.79 20.12
CA GLY A 324 21.54 2.37 19.78
C GLY A 324 22.42 1.53 20.71
N THR A 325 23.05 2.11 21.74
CA THR A 325 23.87 1.39 22.74
C THR A 325 23.07 0.87 23.95
N SER A 326 21.75 1.12 23.99
CA SER A 326 20.88 0.66 25.09
C SER A 326 20.90 -0.86 25.26
N SER A 327 20.51 -1.33 26.46
CA SER A 327 20.46 -2.76 26.77
C SER A 327 19.54 -3.60 25.87
N VAL A 328 18.53 -2.98 25.24
CA VAL A 328 17.65 -3.66 24.26
C VAL A 328 18.20 -3.51 22.84
N SER A 329 18.55 -2.29 22.44
CA SER A 329 19.04 -1.96 21.10
C SER A 329 20.30 -2.73 20.74
N ALA A 330 21.29 -2.75 21.64
CA ALA A 330 22.54 -3.46 21.44
C ALA A 330 22.35 -4.98 21.46
N ASN A 331 21.39 -5.51 22.22
CA ASN A 331 21.04 -6.92 22.19
C ASN A 331 20.41 -7.30 20.84
N THR A 332 19.47 -6.50 20.33
CA THR A 332 18.83 -6.71 19.02
C THR A 332 19.84 -6.64 17.88
N SER A 333 20.70 -5.61 17.86
CA SER A 333 21.80 -5.50 16.89
C SER A 333 22.77 -6.69 16.98
N ALA A 334 23.10 -7.19 18.18
CA ALA A 334 23.94 -8.37 18.36
C ALA A 334 23.27 -9.68 17.92
N ALA A 335 21.96 -9.84 18.19
CA ALA A 335 21.17 -10.99 17.80
C ALA A 335 21.04 -11.10 16.27
N LEU A 336 20.87 -9.96 15.58
CA LEU A 336 20.90 -9.86 14.12
C LEU A 336 22.32 -10.06 13.56
N ALA A 337 23.35 -9.58 14.26
CA ALA A 337 24.75 -9.70 13.82
C ALA A 337 25.32 -11.13 13.93
N ASN A 338 24.83 -11.93 14.88
CA ASN A 338 25.34 -13.27 15.17
C ASN A 338 25.18 -14.22 13.98
N VAL A 339 26.28 -14.63 13.37
CA VAL A 339 26.29 -15.49 12.18
C VAL A 339 25.82 -16.94 12.44
N SER A 340 25.66 -17.35 13.69
CA SER A 340 25.06 -18.64 14.07
C SER A 340 23.53 -18.59 14.15
N ASN A 341 22.91 -17.40 14.10
CA ASN A 341 21.46 -17.24 14.11
C ASN A 341 20.85 -17.41 12.70
N ARG A 342 19.59 -17.83 12.65
CA ARG A 342 18.84 -18.01 11.39
C ARG A 342 18.46 -16.65 10.76
N ILE A 343 18.24 -15.64 11.58
CA ILE A 343 17.72 -14.33 11.19
C ILE A 343 18.45 -13.63 10.02
N ARG A 344 17.66 -12.94 9.20
CA ARG A 344 18.01 -12.20 7.98
C ARG A 344 17.40 -10.80 7.93
N GLY A 345 16.29 -10.55 8.63
CA GLY A 345 15.76 -9.21 8.83
C GLY A 345 15.23 -9.05 10.25
N TYR A 346 15.42 -7.86 10.83
CA TYR A 346 14.79 -7.47 12.08
C TYR A 346 14.07 -6.14 11.87
N TYR A 347 12.77 -6.11 12.13
CA TYR A 347 11.90 -4.95 11.96
C TYR A 347 11.32 -4.55 13.31
N THR A 348 11.31 -3.27 13.60
CA THR A 348 10.71 -2.68 14.81
C THR A 348 9.96 -1.42 14.42
N VAL A 349 9.24 -0.86 15.37
CA VAL A 349 8.53 0.41 15.24
C VAL A 349 9.45 1.60 15.47
N VAL A 350 9.15 2.74 14.84
CA VAL A 350 9.71 4.04 15.25
C VAL A 350 8.87 4.71 16.36
N ALA A 351 7.87 3.99 16.89
CA ALA A 351 6.96 4.38 17.97
C ALA A 351 5.91 5.45 17.61
N ASN A 352 4.93 5.61 18.51
CA ASN A 352 3.74 6.45 18.33
C ASN A 352 3.77 7.69 19.27
N GLN A 353 4.96 8.25 19.51
CA GLN A 353 5.19 9.26 20.55
C GLN A 353 5.77 10.60 20.05
N ALA A 354 5.81 10.88 18.74
CA ALA A 354 6.33 12.15 18.22
C ALA A 354 5.60 13.39 18.80
N ARG A 355 4.26 13.36 18.85
CA ARG A 355 3.44 14.43 19.46
C ARG A 355 3.48 14.49 21.00
N ASN A 356 4.28 13.62 21.61
CA ASN A 356 4.40 13.39 23.05
C ASN A 356 5.86 13.51 23.55
N HIS A 357 6.72 14.14 22.74
CA HIS A 357 8.15 14.30 22.96
C HIS A 357 8.53 15.78 23.14
N TYR A 358 9.55 16.06 23.95
CA TYR A 358 10.15 17.39 24.13
C TYR A 358 11.68 17.29 24.10
N HIS A 359 12.29 18.11 23.26
CA HIS A 359 13.73 18.24 23.10
C HIS A 359 14.16 19.70 23.24
N ALA A 360 14.95 20.04 24.27
CA ALA A 360 15.46 21.40 24.44
C ALA A 360 16.72 21.48 25.33
N ALA A 361 17.51 22.53 25.13
CA ALA A 361 18.57 22.91 26.06
C ALA A 361 17.99 23.49 27.38
N TRP A 362 18.73 23.32 28.48
CA TRP A 362 18.48 24.00 29.74
C TRP A 362 18.63 25.52 29.58
N VAL A 363 17.60 26.25 29.98
CA VAL A 363 17.55 27.70 30.04
C VAL A 363 16.97 28.10 31.38
N ASP A 364 17.71 28.86 32.18
CA ASP A 364 17.20 29.36 33.46
C ASP A 364 15.98 30.27 33.26
N SER A 365 14.90 29.98 33.96
CA SER A 365 13.70 30.83 34.00
C SER A 365 13.86 32.04 34.92
N GLY A 366 14.84 32.03 35.82
CA GLY A 366 14.94 32.96 36.95
C GLY A 366 13.89 32.70 38.04
N VAL A 367 13.13 31.61 37.93
CA VAL A 367 12.10 31.20 38.89
C VAL A 367 12.65 30.11 39.79
N PHE A 368 12.44 30.27 41.10
CA PHE A 368 12.88 29.36 42.12
C PHE A 368 11.67 28.78 42.85
N THR A 369 11.66 27.48 43.13
CA THR A 369 10.65 26.85 43.99
C THR A 369 11.29 26.22 45.24
N PRO A 370 10.78 26.49 46.45
CA PRO A 370 11.22 25.83 47.68
C PRO A 370 10.62 24.43 47.79
N ALA A 371 11.31 23.52 48.48
CA ALA A 371 10.81 22.18 48.75
C ALA A 371 9.78 22.12 49.89
N SER A 372 9.06 21.00 49.95
CA SER A 372 8.30 20.55 51.12
C SER A 372 9.17 20.24 52.35
N LYS A 373 10.50 20.33 52.22
CA LYS A 373 11.49 20.07 53.26
C LYS A 373 12.44 21.26 53.39
N ALA A 374 12.72 21.68 54.62
CA ALA A 374 13.57 22.83 54.89
C ALA A 374 15.00 22.63 54.35
N GLY A 375 15.44 23.56 53.48
CA GLY A 375 16.81 23.61 52.94
C GLY A 375 17.01 23.02 51.54
N ASP A 376 15.97 22.46 50.92
CA ASP A 376 15.99 21.98 49.53
C ASP A 376 15.20 22.96 48.61
N TRP A 377 15.70 23.20 47.39
CA TRP A 377 15.15 24.17 46.42
C TRP A 377 15.71 23.94 45.01
N TRP A 378 15.01 24.45 43.98
CA TRP A 378 15.40 24.34 42.57
C TRP A 378 15.30 25.68 41.85
N GLN A 379 16.18 25.91 40.87
CA GLN A 379 15.86 26.76 39.72
C GLN A 379 15.00 25.95 38.74
N LEU A 380 14.08 26.59 38.02
CA LEU A 380 13.20 25.90 37.06
C LEU A 380 13.62 26.15 35.61
N GLN A 381 13.45 25.13 34.76
CA GLN A 381 13.61 25.21 33.31
C GLN A 381 12.66 26.26 32.74
N ARG A 382 13.14 27.04 31.77
CA ARG A 382 12.33 27.94 30.96
C ARG A 382 11.84 27.23 29.71
N PHE A 383 10.53 27.02 29.63
CA PHE A 383 9.91 26.47 28.44
C PHE A 383 9.68 27.59 27.41
N GLN A 384 10.01 27.34 26.14
CA GLN A 384 9.92 28.31 25.06
C GLN A 384 9.55 27.60 23.76
N GLY A 385 8.61 28.17 23.00
CA GLY A 385 8.39 27.75 21.61
C GLY A 385 9.54 28.22 20.71
N GLY A 386 9.87 27.44 19.69
CA GLY A 386 10.93 27.69 18.73
C GLY A 386 10.69 26.95 17.41
N GLY A 387 11.65 26.99 16.49
CA GLY A 387 11.48 26.40 15.15
C GLY A 387 11.31 24.87 15.10
N GLY A 388 11.49 24.17 16.23
CA GLY A 388 11.30 22.72 16.35
C GLY A 388 10.06 22.30 17.16
N THR A 389 9.31 23.24 17.76
CA THR A 389 8.09 22.94 18.53
C THR A 389 6.85 23.11 17.66
N THR A 390 5.93 22.15 17.63
CA THR A 390 4.67 22.22 16.86
C THR A 390 3.56 23.02 17.55
N ASP A 391 3.85 23.63 18.69
CA ASP A 391 2.95 24.47 19.47
C ASP A 391 3.75 25.50 20.30
N GLY A 392 3.06 26.29 21.12
CA GLY A 392 3.73 27.10 22.14
C GLY A 392 2.85 28.13 22.80
N GLY A 393 2.67 28.03 24.13
CA GLY A 393 2.17 29.13 24.96
C GLY A 393 1.10 28.79 25.99
N LEU A 394 0.57 27.56 26.03
CA LEU A 394 -0.41 27.13 27.02
C LEU A 394 0.23 26.68 28.34
N GLY A 395 1.55 26.43 28.35
CA GLY A 395 2.34 26.07 29.54
C GLY A 395 2.19 27.00 30.75
N LEU A 396 2.64 26.59 31.93
CA LEU A 396 2.55 27.36 33.17
C LEU A 396 3.29 28.71 33.07
N THR A 397 2.56 29.82 33.24
CA THR A 397 3.13 31.17 33.35
C THR A 397 3.66 31.42 34.75
N CYS A 398 4.95 31.74 34.85
CA CYS A 398 5.68 32.00 36.09
C CYS A 398 6.25 33.42 36.04
N GLY A 399 5.52 34.38 36.60
CA GLY A 399 5.85 35.80 36.41
C GLY A 399 5.66 36.23 34.95
N SER A 400 6.74 36.59 34.26
CA SER A 400 6.76 36.97 32.84
C SER A 400 7.29 35.88 31.90
N VAL A 401 7.69 34.72 32.42
CA VAL A 401 8.20 33.58 31.64
C VAL A 401 7.28 32.37 31.76
N LYS A 402 7.58 31.31 31.01
CA LYS A 402 6.93 30.00 31.11
C LYS A 402 7.92 29.05 31.78
N CYS A 403 7.54 28.43 32.90
CA CYS A 403 8.43 27.55 33.67
C CYS A 403 7.88 26.13 33.92
N GLY A 404 6.75 25.80 33.28
CA GLY A 404 6.23 24.45 33.24
C GLY A 404 5.57 24.14 31.90
N ASP A 405 5.70 22.89 31.51
CA ASP A 405 4.89 22.25 30.48
C ASP A 405 3.54 21.82 31.08
N THR A 406 2.47 21.72 30.31
CA THR A 406 1.10 21.55 30.82
C THR A 406 0.42 20.34 30.18
N VAL A 407 -0.16 19.48 31.01
CA VAL A 407 -0.91 18.27 30.61
C VAL A 407 -2.30 18.27 31.27
N GLN A 408 -3.33 17.83 30.54
CA GLN A 408 -4.70 17.72 31.07
C GLN A 408 -5.15 16.26 31.13
N VAL A 409 -5.49 15.79 32.34
CA VAL A 409 -5.78 14.38 32.63
C VAL A 409 -7.23 14.25 33.07
N ALA A 410 -8.01 13.35 32.45
CA ALA A 410 -9.38 13.07 32.88
C ALA A 410 -9.43 12.50 34.31
N ALA A 411 -10.58 12.56 34.98
CA ALA A 411 -10.77 11.91 36.28
C ALA A 411 -10.52 10.39 36.17
N GLY A 412 -9.63 9.84 37.02
CA GLY A 412 -9.18 8.44 36.93
C GLY A 412 -8.18 8.13 35.80
N GLY A 413 -7.80 9.12 34.99
CA GLY A 413 -6.69 8.99 34.03
C GLY A 413 -5.32 9.04 34.71
N SER A 414 -4.25 8.74 33.97
CA SER A 414 -2.89 8.72 34.51
C SER A 414 -1.84 9.03 33.45
N PHE A 415 -0.77 9.74 33.83
CA PHE A 415 0.36 10.02 32.95
C PHE A 415 1.70 9.66 33.60
N THR A 416 2.65 9.29 32.74
CA THR A 416 4.04 9.01 33.07
C THR A 416 4.91 10.02 32.34
N VAL A 417 5.87 10.60 33.04
CA VAL A 417 6.91 11.49 32.50
C VAL A 417 8.23 10.78 32.60
N LEU A 418 8.97 10.71 31.50
CA LEU A 418 10.29 10.08 31.42
C LEU A 418 11.28 11.10 30.84
N LEU A 419 12.20 11.58 31.67
CA LEU A 419 13.22 12.59 31.36
C LEU A 419 14.59 11.96 31.24
N GLN A 420 15.36 12.38 30.23
CA GLN A 420 16.77 12.09 30.07
C GLN A 420 17.52 13.40 29.76
N TRP A 421 18.82 13.45 30.05
CA TRP A 421 19.71 14.51 29.56
C TRP A 421 21.02 13.98 28.98
N ASN A 422 21.66 14.80 28.13
CA ASN A 422 22.89 14.46 27.40
C ASN A 422 24.19 14.50 28.24
N ASP A 423 24.14 13.93 29.45
CA ASP A 423 25.34 13.41 30.11
C ASP A 423 25.70 12.02 29.58
N ALA A 424 26.96 11.61 29.76
CA ALA A 424 27.39 10.26 29.42
C ALA A 424 26.61 9.25 30.28
N TYR A 425 25.92 8.30 29.63
CA TYR A 425 25.02 7.37 30.32
C TYR A 425 25.77 6.55 31.38
N GLY A 426 25.19 6.43 32.57
CA GLY A 426 25.84 5.79 33.72
C GLY A 426 27.04 6.55 34.31
N ASN A 427 27.26 7.82 33.93
CA ASN A 427 28.32 8.69 34.46
C ASN A 427 27.82 10.14 34.76
N SER A 428 26.51 10.32 34.99
CA SER A 428 25.88 11.61 35.32
C SER A 428 26.37 12.17 36.66
N THR A 429 26.62 13.48 36.69
CA THR A 429 26.92 14.27 37.89
C THR A 429 26.05 15.52 38.03
N ASN A 430 25.11 15.71 37.11
CA ASN A 430 24.16 16.83 37.11
C ASN A 430 22.86 16.40 37.79
N ASP A 431 22.41 17.16 38.79
CA ASP A 431 21.28 16.84 39.67
C ASP A 431 20.02 17.56 39.14
N TYR A 432 19.20 16.85 38.35
CA TYR A 432 17.99 17.38 37.68
C TYR A 432 16.75 16.59 38.11
N ASP A 433 15.89 17.25 38.89
CA ASP A 433 14.66 16.65 39.41
C ASP A 433 13.44 16.99 38.53
N LEU A 434 12.52 16.03 38.40
CA LEU A 434 11.15 16.30 37.94
C LEU A 434 10.27 16.75 39.11
N LEU A 435 9.53 17.83 38.91
CA LEU A 435 8.47 18.26 39.82
C LEU A 435 7.15 18.36 39.06
N VAL A 436 6.04 18.17 39.77
CA VAL A 436 4.70 18.39 39.24
C VAL A 436 3.99 19.47 40.06
N GLN A 437 3.29 20.37 39.38
CA GLN A 437 2.23 21.17 39.97
C GLN A 437 0.88 20.53 39.70
N ASP A 438 0.06 20.42 40.72
CA ASP A 438 -1.36 20.06 40.62
C ASP A 438 -2.20 21.35 40.69
N ASN A 439 -2.94 21.70 39.64
CA ASN A 439 -3.75 22.93 39.63
C ASN A 439 -5.03 22.83 40.48
N PHE A 440 -5.47 21.62 40.87
CA PHE A 440 -6.64 21.44 41.73
C PHE A 440 -6.30 21.74 43.20
N THR A 441 -5.10 21.34 43.65
CA THR A 441 -4.61 21.60 45.02
C THR A 441 -3.75 22.86 45.12
N GLY A 442 -3.18 23.33 44.01
CA GLY A 442 -2.17 24.39 43.96
C GLY A 442 -0.77 23.94 44.41
N THR A 443 -0.57 22.67 44.77
CA THR A 443 0.71 22.19 45.33
C THR A 443 1.73 21.88 44.24
N VAL A 444 2.97 22.32 44.44
CA VAL A 444 4.15 21.81 43.72
C VAL A 444 4.82 20.72 44.56
N SER A 445 5.19 19.60 43.95
CA SER A 445 5.85 18.48 44.63
C SER A 445 6.90 17.82 43.72
N PRO A 446 8.16 17.65 44.16
CA PRO A 446 9.14 16.84 43.44
C PRO A 446 8.68 15.38 43.41
N GLN A 447 8.73 14.74 42.25
CA GLN A 447 8.27 13.37 42.07
C GLN A 447 9.47 12.43 42.05
N ASN A 448 9.58 11.59 43.09
CA ASN A 448 10.65 10.60 43.26
C ASN A 448 12.10 11.14 43.12
N PRO A 449 12.45 12.35 43.63
CA PRO A 449 13.72 13.03 43.31
C PRO A 449 14.97 12.20 43.65
N GLN A 450 15.67 11.72 42.62
CA GLN A 450 16.88 10.91 42.74
C GLN A 450 18.13 11.79 42.68
N ARG A 451 19.05 11.60 43.63
CA ARG A 451 20.31 12.37 43.63
C ARG A 451 21.33 11.75 42.69
N GLN A 452 21.56 12.38 41.54
CA GLN A 452 22.55 11.92 40.59
C GLN A 452 23.98 12.12 41.12
N GLY A 453 24.89 11.24 40.72
CA GLY A 453 26.26 11.17 41.24
C GLY A 453 26.40 10.62 42.67
N ALA A 454 25.34 10.61 43.48
CA ALA A 454 25.33 10.15 44.87
C ALA A 454 24.92 8.66 45.04
N GLY A 455 25.26 7.82 44.06
CA GLY A 455 24.93 6.38 44.03
C GLY A 455 24.01 5.98 42.88
N PHE A 456 23.33 6.94 42.24
CA PHE A 456 22.62 6.75 40.97
C PHE A 456 23.33 7.57 39.89
N PRO A 457 24.00 6.95 38.90
CA PRO A 457 24.81 7.68 37.92
C PRO A 457 24.14 7.82 36.55
N TYR A 458 22.86 7.47 36.40
CA TYR A 458 22.16 7.57 35.12
C TYR A 458 21.54 8.96 34.95
N PRO A 459 21.61 9.57 33.74
CA PRO A 459 21.12 10.91 33.48
C PRO A 459 19.63 10.91 33.18
N VAL A 460 18.83 10.32 34.08
CA VAL A 460 17.40 10.10 33.91
C VAL A 460 16.63 10.39 35.19
N GLU A 461 15.40 10.87 35.04
CA GLU A 461 14.40 10.96 36.10
C GLU A 461 13.02 10.60 35.54
N GLY A 462 12.09 10.11 36.37
CA GLY A 462 10.77 9.73 35.89
C GLY A 462 9.74 9.46 36.99
N PHE A 463 8.48 9.76 36.68
CA PHE A 463 7.35 9.53 37.58
C PHE A 463 6.09 9.10 36.85
N THR A 464 5.16 8.47 37.57
CA THR A 464 3.78 8.23 37.10
C THR A 464 2.80 8.81 38.12
N LEU A 465 1.81 9.58 37.65
CA LEU A 465 0.77 10.19 38.48
C LEU A 465 -0.62 9.85 37.93
N ALA A 466 -1.53 9.47 38.83
CA ALA A 466 -2.94 9.27 38.53
C ALA A 466 -3.78 10.45 39.03
N ASN A 467 -4.71 10.93 38.20
CA ASN A 467 -5.66 11.97 38.59
C ASN A 467 -6.76 11.37 39.47
N ASN A 468 -6.51 11.37 40.78
CA ASN A 468 -7.44 10.90 41.80
C ASN A 468 -8.55 11.91 42.14
N HIS A 469 -8.61 13.06 41.47
CA HIS A 469 -9.68 14.04 41.67
C HIS A 469 -10.95 13.64 40.90
N GLY A 470 -12.11 14.04 41.42
CA GLY A 470 -13.42 13.77 40.80
C GLY A 470 -13.73 14.59 39.53
N ALA A 471 -12.71 15.17 38.88
CA ALA A 471 -12.82 16.02 37.69
C ALA A 471 -11.55 15.93 36.84
N THR A 472 -11.62 16.37 35.58
CA THR A 472 -10.42 16.61 34.76
C THR A 472 -9.53 17.64 35.43
N THR A 473 -8.24 17.33 35.58
CA THR A 473 -7.26 18.17 36.26
C THR A 473 -6.12 18.53 35.32
N THR A 474 -5.73 19.81 35.33
CA THR A 474 -4.49 20.26 34.70
C THR A 474 -3.32 20.03 35.67
N TYR A 475 -2.26 19.39 35.19
CA TYR A 475 -0.97 19.31 35.87
C TYR A 475 0.08 20.08 35.06
N ASN A 476 1.09 20.61 35.74
CA ASN A 476 2.25 21.20 35.06
C ASN A 476 3.53 20.45 35.41
N ILE A 477 4.27 20.01 34.41
CA ILE A 477 5.55 19.31 34.51
C ILE A 477 6.65 20.37 34.58
N LEU A 478 7.50 20.30 35.59
CA LEU A 478 8.61 21.23 35.83
C LEU A 478 9.92 20.43 35.84
N ILE A 479 10.96 20.92 35.16
CA ILE A 479 12.32 20.39 35.29
C ILE A 479 13.09 21.34 36.21
N GLY A 480 13.68 20.81 37.29
CA GLY A 480 14.36 21.59 38.32
C GLY A 480 15.86 21.30 38.40
N ASN A 481 16.69 22.31 38.20
CA ASN A 481 18.13 22.25 38.53
C ASN A 481 18.26 22.36 40.05
N TYR A 482 18.57 21.24 40.71
CA TYR A 482 18.61 21.17 42.17
C TYR A 482 19.78 22.02 42.70
N LYS A 483 19.42 23.00 43.53
CA LYS A 483 20.34 23.98 44.15
C LYS A 483 21.23 24.77 43.17
N ALA A 484 20.84 24.87 41.90
CA ALA A 484 21.62 25.50 40.83
C ALA A 484 23.04 24.90 40.68
N LEU A 485 23.20 23.59 40.93
CA LEU A 485 24.49 22.91 40.89
C LEU A 485 24.75 22.17 39.57
N ALA A 486 23.71 21.83 38.81
CA ALA A 486 23.87 21.20 37.50
C ALA A 486 24.35 22.22 36.46
N ALA A 487 25.30 21.79 35.62
CA ALA A 487 25.66 22.47 34.39
C ALA A 487 24.53 22.30 33.35
N ALA A 488 24.41 23.27 32.43
CA ALA A 488 23.40 23.22 31.37
C ALA A 488 23.57 21.95 30.49
N LYS A 489 22.45 21.30 30.19
CA LYS A 489 22.34 20.08 29.37
C LYS A 489 21.24 20.24 28.33
N THR A 490 21.19 19.34 27.36
CA THR A 490 20.00 19.12 26.52
C THR A 490 19.18 18.00 27.12
N PHE A 491 17.86 18.20 27.17
CA PHE A 491 16.88 17.21 27.60
C PHE A 491 16.21 16.56 26.40
N ASP A 492 15.89 15.28 26.56
CA ASP A 492 14.89 14.54 25.80
C ASP A 492 13.87 14.01 26.82
N TYR A 493 12.58 14.27 26.63
CA TYR A 493 11.56 13.76 27.56
C TYR A 493 10.24 13.39 26.87
N PHE A 494 9.58 12.34 27.38
CA PHE A 494 8.34 11.80 26.84
C PHE A 494 7.18 11.83 27.85
N VAL A 495 5.96 12.11 27.36
CA VAL A 495 4.70 12.04 28.12
C VAL A 495 3.87 10.85 27.65
N ILE A 496 3.83 9.77 28.43
CA ILE A 496 3.00 8.60 28.15
C ILE A 496 1.72 8.71 28.98
N CYS A 497 0.56 8.93 28.36
CA CYS A 497 -0.70 9.15 29.10
C CYS A 497 -1.86 8.23 28.69
N ARG A 498 -2.66 7.85 29.69
CA ARG A 498 -3.97 7.20 29.56
C ARG A 498 -5.05 8.21 29.97
N SER A 499 -5.98 8.47 29.04
CA SER A 499 -7.08 9.43 29.22
C SER A 499 -6.64 10.89 29.49
N CYS A 500 -5.59 11.34 28.79
CA CYS A 500 -5.32 12.78 28.64
C CYS A 500 -6.21 13.41 27.56
N PHE A 501 -6.38 14.73 27.66
CA PHE A 501 -6.90 15.56 26.58
C PHE A 501 -5.75 15.97 25.66
N VAL A 502 -6.02 16.01 24.35
CA VAL A 502 -5.11 16.63 23.37
C VAL A 502 -5.29 18.14 23.34
N PHE A 503 -4.20 18.88 23.26
CA PHE A 503 -4.19 20.29 22.90
C PHE A 503 -4.21 20.41 21.38
N ASN A 504 -5.21 21.12 20.85
CA ASN A 504 -5.18 21.60 19.48
C ASN A 504 -4.16 22.73 19.38
N THR A 505 -3.17 22.63 18.48
CA THR A 505 -2.06 23.60 18.41
C THR A 505 -2.37 24.79 17.49
N GLY A 506 -3.43 24.67 16.69
CA GLY A 506 -3.91 25.66 15.72
C GLY A 506 -3.24 25.55 14.35
N LEU A 507 -2.56 24.43 14.06
CA LEU A 507 -1.82 24.21 12.82
C LEU A 507 -2.64 23.42 11.78
N PRO A 508 -2.49 23.70 10.47
CA PRO A 508 -3.27 23.04 9.41
C PRO A 508 -2.70 21.67 9.00
N SER A 509 -2.21 20.87 9.94
CA SER A 509 -1.45 19.62 9.71
C SER A 509 -2.05 18.45 10.49
N PRO A 510 -1.89 17.18 10.07
CA PRO A 510 -2.06 16.02 10.95
C PRO A 510 -1.28 16.13 12.27
N ASP A 511 -0.23 16.93 12.35
CA ASP A 511 0.60 17.14 13.54
C ASP A 511 -0.08 17.97 14.66
N ASP A 512 -1.28 18.53 14.43
CA ASP A 512 -2.01 19.52 15.27
C ASP A 512 -2.60 19.01 16.62
N ILE A 513 -2.17 17.86 17.15
CA ILE A 513 -2.72 17.29 18.40
C ILE A 513 -1.64 16.72 19.35
N ALA A 514 -1.17 17.54 20.30
CA ALA A 514 -0.18 17.14 21.31
C ALA A 514 -0.83 16.77 22.67
N LEU A 515 -0.24 15.85 23.43
CA LEU A 515 -0.70 15.53 24.80
C LEU A 515 -0.14 16.46 25.89
N HIS A 516 0.85 17.27 25.56
CA HIS A 516 1.47 18.30 26.39
C HIS A 516 1.80 19.53 25.51
N ASN A 517 2.41 20.58 26.07
CA ASN A 517 2.81 21.79 25.36
C ASN A 517 4.32 21.74 25.02
N TYR A 518 4.79 22.56 24.07
CA TYR A 518 6.17 22.64 23.59
C TYR A 518 6.67 21.34 22.95
N ASN A 519 5.78 20.55 22.36
CA ASN A 519 6.12 19.24 21.84
C ASN A 519 7.01 19.39 20.58
N THR A 520 8.04 18.54 20.46
CA THR A 520 9.03 18.56 19.38
C THR A 520 9.06 17.21 18.68
N LEU A 521 8.60 17.16 17.43
CA LEU A 521 8.46 15.90 16.71
C LEU A 521 9.81 15.25 16.38
N ALA A 522 10.83 16.04 16.08
CA ALA A 522 12.19 15.54 15.82
C ALA A 522 12.87 15.04 17.11
N GLY A 523 13.77 14.08 16.97
CA GLY A 523 14.47 13.41 18.08
C GLY A 523 13.64 12.37 18.83
N SER A 524 12.38 12.13 18.43
CA SER A 524 11.40 11.31 19.17
C SER A 524 11.59 9.79 19.01
N VAL A 525 12.81 9.34 18.74
CA VAL A 525 13.16 7.93 18.48
C VAL A 525 13.59 7.25 19.77
N PRO A 526 12.80 6.31 20.32
CA PRO A 526 13.11 5.63 21.57
C PRO A 526 14.21 4.56 21.41
N ASN A 527 14.60 3.96 22.53
CA ASN A 527 15.40 2.74 22.50
C ASN A 527 14.63 1.59 21.82
N GLN A 528 15.38 0.62 21.30
CA GLN A 528 14.99 -0.37 20.28
C GLN A 528 14.83 0.23 18.87
N ALA A 529 14.08 1.32 18.70
CA ALA A 529 13.98 2.03 17.41
C ALA A 529 15.33 2.65 16.96
N ASP A 530 16.11 3.12 17.94
CA ASP A 530 17.49 3.62 17.77
C ASP A 530 18.52 2.54 17.38
N ALA A 531 18.15 1.25 17.26
CA ALA A 531 19.09 0.16 17.01
C ALA A 531 19.86 0.30 15.68
N SER A 532 21.04 -0.35 15.64
CA SER A 532 22.00 -0.25 14.53
C SER A 532 22.28 -1.63 13.90
N GLY A 533 23.26 -1.73 13.01
CA GLY A 533 23.70 -3.03 12.46
C GLY A 533 22.73 -3.72 11.49
N GLY A 534 21.78 -2.96 10.92
CA GLY A 534 20.78 -3.45 9.97
C GLY A 534 19.39 -3.75 10.58
N VAL A 535 19.14 -3.31 11.82
CA VAL A 535 17.79 -3.29 12.41
C VAL A 535 16.98 -2.15 11.80
N VAL A 536 15.80 -2.48 11.27
CA VAL A 536 14.93 -1.57 10.50
C VAL A 536 13.79 -1.07 11.38
N SER A 537 13.78 0.21 11.70
CA SER A 537 12.65 0.90 12.33
C SER A 537 11.66 1.40 11.27
N THR A 538 10.37 1.26 11.56
CA THR A 538 9.28 1.48 10.60
C THR A 538 8.35 2.60 11.05
N ALA A 539 8.18 3.59 10.18
CA ALA A 539 7.17 4.66 10.30
C ALA A 539 5.80 4.25 9.74
N ALA A 540 4.77 5.04 10.06
CA ALA A 540 3.38 4.78 9.71
C ALA A 540 2.78 5.81 8.74
N ILE A 541 2.00 5.32 7.78
CA ILE A 541 1.10 6.10 6.90
C ILE A 541 -0.27 5.40 6.85
N SER A 542 -1.34 6.16 7.09
CA SER A 542 -2.70 5.63 7.12
C SER A 542 -3.18 5.13 5.76
N ALA A 543 -3.78 3.94 5.73
CA ALA A 543 -4.53 3.42 4.59
C ALA A 543 -5.80 4.24 4.24
N PHE A 544 -6.28 5.10 5.14
CA PHE A 544 -7.58 5.79 4.99
C PHE A 544 -7.49 7.33 4.90
N ASN A 545 -6.55 7.97 5.60
CA ASN A 545 -6.51 9.44 5.71
C ASN A 545 -5.42 10.12 4.85
N SER A 546 -4.60 9.34 4.13
CA SER A 546 -3.41 9.80 3.41
C SER A 546 -3.57 9.66 1.88
N PRO A 547 -3.93 10.73 1.14
CA PRO A 547 -3.96 10.71 -0.32
C PRO A 547 -2.60 10.28 -0.89
N ASN A 548 -2.61 9.44 -1.93
CA ASN A 548 -1.40 8.81 -2.52
C ASN A 548 -0.52 8.01 -1.53
N TYR A 549 -0.93 7.89 -0.27
CA TYR A 549 -0.16 7.35 0.85
C TYR A 549 1.20 8.06 1.01
N ASP A 550 1.21 9.40 0.87
CA ASP A 550 2.41 10.25 0.94
C ASP A 550 2.56 11.02 2.27
N THR A 551 1.48 11.11 3.05
CA THR A 551 1.41 11.91 4.28
C THR A 551 1.61 11.02 5.50
N ILE A 552 2.67 11.30 6.26
CA ILE A 552 3.08 10.62 7.51
C ILE A 552 2.00 10.72 8.60
N GLU A 553 1.78 9.64 9.35
CA GLU A 553 0.98 9.73 10.57
C GLU A 553 1.75 10.51 11.65
N GLY A 554 1.15 11.59 12.16
CA GLY A 554 1.88 12.58 12.95
C GLY A 554 2.35 12.12 14.33
N TYR A 555 1.86 10.97 14.81
CA TYR A 555 2.40 10.31 16.01
C TYR A 555 3.65 9.47 15.76
N SER A 556 3.89 9.05 14.50
CA SER A 556 5.07 8.27 14.11
C SER A 556 6.34 9.02 14.48
N GLY A 557 7.20 8.38 15.29
CA GLY A 557 8.49 8.92 15.71
C GLY A 557 9.35 9.42 14.54
N ARG A 558 10.04 10.54 14.76
CA ARG A 558 10.90 11.21 13.77
C ARG A 558 12.29 11.44 14.34
N GLY A 559 13.29 11.15 13.53
CA GLY A 559 14.70 11.28 13.91
C GLY A 559 15.19 12.73 14.05
N PRO A 560 16.52 12.91 14.18
CA PRO A 560 17.53 11.86 14.20
C PRO A 560 17.57 11.10 15.54
N THR A 561 18.41 10.08 15.64
CA THR A 561 18.86 9.54 16.94
C THR A 561 19.77 10.54 17.69
N ALA A 562 20.09 10.26 18.95
CA ALA A 562 21.02 11.10 19.72
C ALA A 562 22.45 11.13 19.13
N ASP A 563 22.85 10.09 18.40
CA ASP A 563 24.09 10.04 17.61
C ASP A 563 23.92 10.49 16.14
N ALA A 564 22.87 11.27 15.86
CA ALA A 564 22.58 11.92 14.58
C ALA A 564 22.31 10.99 13.38
N ARG A 565 22.00 9.71 13.59
CA ARG A 565 21.57 8.80 12.51
C ARG A 565 20.14 9.10 12.07
N ILE A 566 19.87 8.87 10.79
CA ILE A 566 18.52 8.95 10.24
C ILE A 566 17.69 7.75 10.75
N LYS A 567 16.53 8.06 11.30
CA LYS A 567 15.45 7.15 11.70
C LYS A 567 14.13 7.89 11.45
N PRO A 568 13.01 7.25 11.05
CA PRO A 568 12.87 5.82 10.71
C PRO A 568 13.78 5.39 9.56
N ASP A 569 13.92 4.08 9.32
CA ASP A 569 14.68 3.57 8.18
C ASP A 569 13.79 3.48 6.92
N VAL A 570 12.52 3.10 7.10
CA VAL A 570 11.46 3.07 6.05
C VAL A 570 10.09 3.38 6.64
N THR A 571 9.09 3.56 5.77
CA THR A 571 7.69 3.78 6.12
C THR A 571 6.80 2.63 5.59
N GLY A 572 5.92 2.11 6.44
CA GLY A 572 4.89 1.12 6.10
C GLY A 572 3.47 1.70 6.24
N ILE A 573 2.46 0.84 6.15
CA ILE A 573 1.03 1.24 6.19
C ILE A 573 0.37 0.81 7.49
N ASP A 574 -0.45 1.69 8.05
CA ASP A 574 -1.27 1.45 9.24
C ASP A 574 -2.71 1.95 9.05
N CYS A 575 -3.48 1.94 10.15
CA CYS A 575 -4.93 2.07 10.16
C CYS A 575 -5.58 1.05 9.22
N VAL A 576 -5.12 -0.20 9.28
CA VAL A 576 -5.58 -1.30 8.42
C VAL A 576 -6.67 -2.13 9.09
N SER A 577 -7.45 -2.85 8.30
CA SER A 577 -8.44 -3.79 8.80
C SER A 577 -7.80 -5.08 9.34
N VAL A 578 -8.31 -5.53 10.49
CA VAL A 578 -7.98 -6.77 11.20
C VAL A 578 -9.28 -7.37 11.76
N THR A 579 -9.30 -8.62 12.24
CA THR A 579 -10.55 -9.24 12.73
C THR A 579 -11.18 -8.53 13.93
N GLY A 580 -10.37 -7.80 14.72
CA GLY A 580 -10.78 -7.30 16.03
C GLY A 580 -10.94 -8.41 17.07
N ALA A 581 -10.27 -9.55 16.89
CA ALA A 581 -10.26 -10.65 17.85
C ALA A 581 -9.97 -10.18 19.29
N ALA A 582 -10.59 -10.84 20.27
CA ALA A 582 -10.63 -10.43 21.68
C ALA A 582 -11.17 -9.00 21.97
N GLY A 583 -11.76 -8.32 20.97
CA GLY A 583 -12.20 -6.93 21.10
C GLY A 583 -11.10 -5.91 20.79
N PHE A 584 -10.05 -6.32 20.09
CA PHE A 584 -8.99 -5.42 19.61
C PHE A 584 -9.52 -4.37 18.62
N SER A 585 -8.83 -3.23 18.53
CA SER A 585 -9.23 -2.10 17.69
C SER A 585 -9.19 -2.44 16.19
N ASN A 586 -10.28 -2.13 15.49
CA ASN A 586 -10.37 -2.16 14.03
C ASN A 586 -10.92 -0.80 13.55
N PRO A 587 -10.19 -0.02 12.73
CA PRO A 587 -8.88 -0.32 12.17
C PRO A 587 -7.74 -0.31 13.20
N PHE A 588 -6.68 -1.06 12.91
CA PHE A 588 -5.43 -1.10 13.65
C PHE A 588 -4.50 0.03 13.17
N CYS A 589 -4.53 1.16 13.88
CA CYS A 589 -3.64 2.31 13.69
C CYS A 589 -2.41 2.23 14.62
N GLY A 590 -1.29 2.81 14.21
CA GLY A 590 -0.01 2.79 14.91
C GLY A 590 1.10 2.16 14.06
N THR A 591 2.35 2.56 14.34
CA THR A 591 3.55 1.92 13.77
C THR A 591 3.57 0.40 13.96
N SER A 592 2.91 -0.12 15.00
CA SER A 592 2.72 -1.55 15.27
C SER A 592 2.03 -2.30 14.14
N ALA A 593 1.20 -1.64 13.32
CA ALA A 593 0.62 -2.21 12.11
C ALA A 593 1.53 -2.01 10.88
N ALA A 594 2.35 -0.97 10.85
CA ALA A 594 3.27 -0.70 9.75
C ALA A 594 4.48 -1.67 9.71
N ALA A 595 5.10 -1.96 10.86
CA ALA A 595 6.23 -2.89 10.97
C ALA A 595 5.97 -4.33 10.45
N PRO A 596 4.83 -5.00 10.78
CA PRO A 596 4.56 -6.37 10.29
C PRO A 596 4.41 -6.47 8.77
N HIS A 597 3.90 -5.43 8.09
CA HIS A 597 3.91 -5.40 6.62
C HIS A 597 5.33 -5.50 6.06
N VAL A 598 6.28 -4.72 6.59
CA VAL A 598 7.67 -4.72 6.10
C VAL A 598 8.36 -6.06 6.41
N GLY A 599 8.07 -6.65 7.57
CA GLY A 599 8.55 -8.00 7.93
C GLY A 599 7.98 -9.11 7.04
N ALA A 600 6.72 -9.04 6.65
CA ALA A 600 6.09 -10.00 5.75
C ALA A 600 6.57 -9.82 4.29
N ILE A 601 6.75 -8.58 3.82
CA ILE A 601 7.40 -8.28 2.53
C ILE A 601 8.82 -8.87 2.51
N ALA A 602 9.59 -8.71 3.58
CA ALA A 602 10.91 -9.32 3.70
C ALA A 602 10.86 -10.86 3.63
N ALA A 603 9.79 -11.50 4.14
CA ALA A 603 9.59 -12.93 4.01
C ALA A 603 9.25 -13.37 2.58
N LEU A 604 8.40 -12.62 1.85
CA LEU A 604 8.13 -12.86 0.43
C LEU A 604 9.42 -12.78 -0.41
N ILE A 605 10.32 -11.84 -0.09
CA ILE A 605 11.63 -11.71 -0.74
C ILE A 605 12.55 -12.91 -0.42
N LEU A 606 12.47 -13.47 0.78
CA LEU A 606 13.26 -14.65 1.18
C LEU A 606 12.74 -15.97 0.58
N ASP A 607 11.44 -16.10 0.36
CA ASP A 607 10.81 -17.20 -0.40
C ASP A 607 11.20 -17.10 -1.89
N CYS A 608 11.09 -15.89 -2.45
CA CYS A 608 11.46 -15.59 -3.84
C CYS A 608 12.96 -15.73 -4.14
N ASN A 609 13.84 -15.38 -3.18
CA ASN A 609 15.27 -15.61 -3.28
C ASN A 609 15.80 -16.42 -2.08
N PRO A 610 15.63 -17.76 -2.10
CA PRO A 610 16.11 -18.65 -1.03
C PRO A 610 17.63 -18.60 -0.83
N SER A 611 18.38 -18.02 -1.78
CA SER A 611 19.82 -17.80 -1.62
C SER A 611 20.14 -16.84 -0.45
N LEU A 612 19.19 -15.99 -0.05
CA LEU A 612 19.33 -15.09 1.09
C LEU A 612 19.12 -15.76 2.46
N LEU A 613 18.44 -16.92 2.52
CA LEU A 613 18.12 -17.66 3.76
C LEU A 613 19.36 -18.18 4.53
N ALA A 614 19.12 -18.88 5.64
CA ALA A 614 20.16 -19.59 6.39
C ALA A 614 20.53 -20.94 5.75
N GLY A 615 21.82 -21.19 5.54
CA GLY A 615 22.35 -22.46 5.03
C GLY A 615 22.28 -22.63 3.50
N SER A 616 21.80 -21.63 2.76
CA SER A 616 21.61 -21.64 1.31
C SER A 616 22.87 -21.84 0.45
N GLY A 617 24.06 -21.57 1.00
CA GLY A 617 25.35 -21.85 0.37
C GLY A 617 25.88 -20.80 -0.62
N SER A 618 25.10 -19.77 -0.98
CA SER A 618 25.48 -18.73 -1.94
C SER A 618 26.26 -17.55 -1.36
N GLY A 619 26.11 -17.26 -0.06
CA GLY A 619 26.62 -16.05 0.56
C GLY A 619 26.85 -16.17 2.07
N THR A 620 27.39 -15.12 2.67
CA THR A 620 27.61 -15.07 4.13
C THR A 620 26.35 -14.56 4.84
N PRO A 621 26.06 -14.97 6.10
CA PRO A 621 24.93 -14.43 6.87
C PRO A 621 24.96 -12.91 7.07
N ALA A 622 26.12 -12.25 6.91
CA ALA A 622 26.22 -10.79 6.90
C ALA A 622 25.87 -10.22 5.52
N GLY A 623 26.45 -10.76 4.44
CA GLY A 623 26.16 -10.32 3.06
C GLY A 623 24.69 -10.46 2.68
N ASN A 624 24.08 -11.59 3.04
CA ASN A 624 22.66 -11.84 2.78
C ASN A 624 21.74 -10.83 3.50
N ARG A 625 22.09 -10.46 4.74
CA ARG A 625 21.40 -9.38 5.49
C ARG A 625 21.55 -8.04 4.80
N THR A 626 22.77 -7.68 4.38
CA THR A 626 23.01 -6.43 3.62
C THR A 626 22.24 -6.41 2.30
N MET A 627 22.11 -7.54 1.60
CA MET A 627 21.33 -7.62 0.36
C MET A 627 19.83 -7.40 0.60
N LEU A 628 19.23 -8.11 1.56
CA LEU A 628 17.81 -7.95 1.92
C LEU A 628 17.51 -6.52 2.42
N LEU A 629 18.39 -5.97 3.27
CA LEU A 629 18.30 -4.59 3.76
C LEU A 629 18.37 -3.60 2.60
N ASN A 630 19.42 -3.66 1.78
CA ASN A 630 19.61 -2.74 0.66
C ASN A 630 18.47 -2.83 -0.38
N ALA A 631 17.89 -4.01 -0.56
CA ALA A 631 16.73 -4.19 -1.43
C ALA A 631 15.51 -3.43 -0.91
N ILE A 632 15.18 -3.56 0.39
CA ILE A 632 14.04 -2.86 1.01
C ILE A 632 14.30 -1.35 1.12
N LEU A 633 15.51 -0.92 1.47
CA LEU A 633 15.84 0.50 1.63
C LEU A 633 15.93 1.24 0.29
N ASN A 634 16.61 0.70 -0.72
CA ASN A 634 16.93 1.46 -1.94
C ASN A 634 15.87 1.34 -3.05
N SER A 635 14.80 0.57 -2.82
CA SER A 635 13.65 0.46 -3.74
C SER A 635 12.38 1.16 -3.22
N ALA A 636 12.43 1.72 -2.00
CA ALA A 636 11.32 2.44 -1.41
C ALA A 636 10.93 3.66 -2.26
N VAL A 637 9.63 3.92 -2.36
CA VAL A 637 9.06 5.12 -2.97
C VAL A 637 9.42 6.31 -2.09
N GLY A 638 10.40 7.11 -2.53
CA GLY A 638 10.84 8.30 -1.81
C GLY A 638 9.69 9.27 -1.55
N LEU A 639 9.55 9.69 -0.30
CA LEU A 639 8.53 10.65 0.18
C LEU A 639 9.23 11.84 0.85
N GLY A 640 8.54 12.97 0.96
CA GLY A 640 9.09 14.16 1.61
C GLY A 640 10.13 14.88 0.76
N ALA A 641 11.34 15.08 1.30
CA ALA A 641 12.43 15.75 0.59
C ALA A 641 13.25 14.75 -0.26
N PRO A 642 13.85 15.17 -1.40
CA PRO A 642 14.67 14.26 -2.21
C PRO A 642 15.89 13.71 -1.45
N GLY A 643 15.88 12.41 -1.16
CA GLY A 643 16.91 11.70 -0.41
C GLY A 643 16.31 10.92 0.77
N THR A 644 17.17 10.54 1.72
CA THR A 644 16.75 9.93 2.99
C THR A 644 16.46 11.02 4.03
N ASP A 645 15.33 10.97 4.74
CA ASP A 645 14.99 11.98 5.75
C ASP A 645 14.49 11.41 7.10
N ASN A 646 14.46 12.25 8.12
CA ASN A 646 14.09 11.89 9.50
C ASN A 646 12.57 11.68 9.73
N THR A 647 11.75 11.78 8.69
CA THR A 647 10.28 11.62 8.76
C THR A 647 9.85 10.32 8.08
N PHE A 648 10.37 10.05 6.89
CA PHE A 648 9.99 8.89 6.06
C PHE A 648 11.10 7.83 5.95
N GLY A 649 12.32 8.14 6.40
CA GLY A 649 13.48 7.29 6.19
C GLY A 649 13.88 7.29 4.72
N HIS A 650 13.97 6.10 4.13
CA HIS A 650 14.11 5.93 2.68
C HIS A 650 12.81 6.14 1.89
N GLY A 651 11.66 6.29 2.56
CA GLY A 651 10.35 6.41 1.92
C GLY A 651 9.41 5.23 2.24
N ARG A 652 8.31 5.14 1.48
CA ARG A 652 7.33 4.05 1.62
C ARG A 652 7.84 2.79 0.92
N VAL A 653 7.81 1.64 1.61
CA VAL A 653 8.28 0.36 1.03
C VAL A 653 7.45 -0.01 -0.21
N ASP A 654 8.13 -0.53 -1.24
CA ASP A 654 7.50 -1.21 -2.37
C ASP A 654 8.01 -2.64 -2.43
N ALA A 655 7.12 -3.62 -2.28
CA ALA A 655 7.47 -5.02 -2.21
C ALA A 655 8.00 -5.56 -3.54
N LEU A 656 7.36 -5.21 -4.67
CA LEU A 656 7.73 -5.72 -5.99
C LEU A 656 9.08 -5.12 -6.45
N ALA A 657 9.30 -3.83 -6.18
CA ALA A 657 10.57 -3.19 -6.42
C ALA A 657 11.68 -3.76 -5.52
N ALA A 658 11.39 -4.02 -4.23
CA ALA A 658 12.33 -4.65 -3.30
C ALA A 658 12.69 -6.09 -3.71
N ALA A 659 11.70 -6.89 -4.12
CA ALA A 659 11.95 -8.23 -4.67
C ALA A 659 12.86 -8.18 -5.90
N THR A 660 12.56 -7.29 -6.84
CA THR A 660 13.38 -7.09 -8.05
C THR A 660 14.81 -6.67 -7.70
N ALA A 661 14.99 -5.72 -6.77
CA ALA A 661 16.29 -5.29 -6.26
C ALA A 661 17.04 -6.38 -5.48
N ALA A 662 16.33 -7.31 -4.86
CA ALA A 662 16.89 -8.50 -4.20
C ALA A 662 17.28 -9.62 -5.20
N GLY A 663 17.09 -9.42 -6.51
CA GLY A 663 17.43 -10.39 -7.54
C GLY A 663 16.35 -11.45 -7.82
N CYS A 664 15.10 -11.19 -7.46
CA CYS A 664 13.98 -12.00 -7.91
C CYS A 664 13.80 -11.92 -9.43
N SER A 665 13.57 -13.07 -10.06
CA SER A 665 13.07 -13.16 -11.43
C SER A 665 11.64 -13.69 -11.41
N SER A 666 10.75 -13.10 -12.22
CA SER A 666 9.37 -13.60 -12.39
C SER A 666 9.36 -15.09 -12.74
N ALA A 667 8.35 -15.80 -12.23
CA ALA A 667 8.23 -17.24 -12.39
C ALA A 667 8.11 -17.61 -13.88
N THR A 668 9.20 -18.09 -14.48
CA THR A 668 9.20 -18.65 -15.84
C THR A 668 8.05 -19.65 -15.95
N PRO A 669 7.10 -19.49 -16.89
CA PRO A 669 5.93 -20.35 -16.98
C PRO A 669 6.40 -21.78 -17.20
N THR A 670 6.28 -22.60 -16.15
CA THR A 670 6.78 -23.98 -16.16
C THR A 670 6.03 -24.75 -17.22
N SER A 671 6.74 -25.21 -18.24
CA SER A 671 6.15 -25.93 -19.36
C SER A 671 5.50 -27.22 -18.86
N THR A 672 4.18 -27.17 -18.69
CA THR A 672 3.37 -28.32 -18.29
C THR A 672 3.67 -29.45 -19.26
N ALA A 673 4.18 -30.56 -18.74
CA ALA A 673 4.80 -31.60 -19.56
C ALA A 673 3.78 -32.19 -20.56
N THR A 674 3.89 -31.80 -21.83
CA THR A 674 3.01 -32.26 -22.90
C THR A 674 3.00 -33.78 -22.94
N SER A 675 1.82 -34.37 -22.73
CA SER A 675 1.63 -35.82 -22.69
C SER A 675 2.20 -36.47 -23.96
N THR A 676 3.13 -37.42 -23.79
CA THR A 676 3.91 -38.01 -24.88
C THR A 676 3.01 -38.65 -25.94
N SER A 677 2.82 -37.97 -27.07
CA SER A 677 2.04 -38.49 -28.19
C SER A 677 2.80 -39.61 -28.92
N THR A 678 2.10 -40.69 -29.26
CA THR A 678 2.72 -41.88 -29.86
C THR A 678 3.34 -41.56 -31.22
N ALA A 679 4.58 -42.00 -31.42
CA ALA A 679 5.39 -41.65 -32.59
C ALA A 679 4.71 -41.99 -33.93
N THR A 680 4.48 -40.95 -34.74
CA THR A 680 4.08 -41.07 -36.15
C THR A 680 5.28 -40.71 -37.04
N ARG A 681 5.44 -41.40 -38.17
CA ARG A 681 6.69 -41.39 -38.97
C ARG A 681 6.86 -40.11 -39.79
N THR A 682 7.93 -39.36 -39.51
CA THR A 682 8.40 -38.22 -40.33
C THR A 682 9.10 -38.70 -41.62
N PRO A 683 8.86 -38.08 -42.79
CA PRO A 683 9.64 -38.34 -44.01
C PRO A 683 11.02 -37.65 -44.01
N THR A 684 11.90 -38.10 -44.92
CA THR A 684 13.33 -37.74 -45.01
C THR A 684 13.58 -36.24 -45.29
N PRO A 685 14.58 -35.60 -44.64
CA PRO A 685 15.00 -34.23 -44.96
C PRO A 685 15.92 -34.16 -46.20
N THR A 686 15.86 -33.03 -46.92
CA THR A 686 16.74 -32.67 -48.04
C THR A 686 17.76 -31.62 -47.60
N ALA A 687 18.99 -31.67 -48.12
CA ALA A 687 20.11 -30.83 -47.66
C ALA A 687 20.44 -29.64 -48.59
N THR A 688 20.77 -28.49 -48.00
CA THR A 688 21.30 -27.24 -48.61
C THR A 688 21.75 -26.36 -47.43
N SER A 689 22.88 -25.67 -47.33
CA SER A 689 24.22 -25.65 -47.95
C SER A 689 24.99 -24.53 -47.23
N THR A 690 26.29 -24.69 -46.94
CA THR A 690 27.07 -23.71 -46.13
C THR A 690 27.30 -22.36 -46.85
N VAL A 691 27.40 -21.25 -46.10
CA VAL A 691 27.79 -19.92 -46.61
C VAL A 691 29.03 -19.41 -45.86
N THR A 692 29.93 -18.72 -46.58
CA THR A 692 31.23 -18.20 -46.10
C THR A 692 31.09 -16.74 -45.60
N PRO A 693 31.78 -16.33 -44.52
CA PRO A 693 31.71 -14.96 -44.02
C PRO A 693 32.34 -13.91 -44.96
N THR A 694 31.82 -12.68 -44.91
CA THR A 694 32.32 -11.49 -45.63
C THR A 694 32.62 -10.35 -44.64
N ALA A 695 33.43 -9.38 -45.03
CA ALA A 695 34.17 -8.48 -44.12
C ALA A 695 33.35 -7.33 -43.49
N THR A 696 33.88 -6.81 -42.37
CA THR A 696 33.38 -5.67 -41.60
C THR A 696 33.29 -4.38 -42.43
N ALA A 697 32.16 -3.67 -42.33
CA ALA A 697 31.96 -2.35 -42.93
C ALA A 697 32.45 -1.21 -42.02
N THR A 698 32.81 -0.07 -42.63
CA THR A 698 33.11 1.17 -41.91
C THR A 698 31.80 1.83 -41.46
N ILE A 699 31.66 2.11 -40.17
CA ILE A 699 30.45 2.73 -39.60
C ILE A 699 30.33 4.19 -40.08
N ASN A 700 29.15 4.57 -40.58
CA ASN A 700 28.81 5.95 -40.91
C ASN A 700 28.18 6.64 -39.67
N PRO A 701 28.80 7.67 -39.07
CA PRO A 701 28.30 8.28 -37.84
C PRO A 701 27.12 9.24 -38.05
N THR A 702 26.67 9.44 -39.29
CA THR A 702 25.46 10.21 -39.64
C THR A 702 24.52 9.39 -40.51
N LEU A 703 24.50 8.07 -40.31
CA LEU A 703 23.40 7.24 -40.78
C LEU A 703 22.28 7.33 -39.75
N ASP A 704 21.08 7.55 -40.25
CA ASP A 704 19.78 7.53 -39.59
C ASP A 704 18.95 6.69 -40.56
N THR A 705 18.67 5.44 -40.19
CA THR A 705 18.17 4.39 -41.07
C THR A 705 16.65 4.41 -41.22
N ASP A 706 15.93 4.91 -40.23
CA ASP A 706 14.46 4.93 -40.21
C ASP A 706 13.83 6.33 -40.29
N GLY A 707 14.59 7.39 -39.97
CA GLY A 707 14.24 8.79 -40.20
C GLY A 707 13.60 9.52 -39.03
N ASP A 708 13.69 9.03 -37.79
CA ASP A 708 13.06 9.69 -36.64
C ASP A 708 13.78 10.96 -36.13
N GLY A 709 15.06 11.09 -36.45
CA GLY A 709 15.93 12.21 -36.08
C GLY A 709 17.11 11.84 -35.17
N CYS A 710 17.23 10.59 -34.71
CA CYS A 710 18.43 10.07 -34.06
C CYS A 710 19.28 9.20 -35.01
N PRO A 711 20.62 9.33 -35.05
CA PRO A 711 21.47 8.43 -35.85
C PRO A 711 21.63 7.02 -35.24
N ASP A 712 21.72 5.98 -36.08
CA ASP A 712 21.88 4.55 -35.72
C ASP A 712 22.96 4.28 -34.65
N VAL A 713 23.99 5.13 -34.65
CA VAL A 713 25.15 5.02 -33.77
C VAL A 713 24.92 5.61 -32.37
N LYS A 714 23.86 6.40 -32.17
CA LYS A 714 23.52 7.11 -30.94
C LYS A 714 22.48 6.39 -30.10
N GLU A 715 21.48 5.79 -30.73
CA GLU A 715 20.35 5.13 -30.08
C GLU A 715 20.77 4.02 -29.09
N PRO A 716 21.75 3.13 -29.39
CA PRO A 716 22.24 2.16 -28.42
C PRO A 716 23.12 2.77 -27.31
N GLN A 717 23.34 4.09 -27.33
CA GLN A 717 24.04 4.86 -26.30
C GLN A 717 23.08 5.68 -25.41
N LEU A 718 21.79 5.73 -25.75
CA LEU A 718 20.76 6.28 -24.85
C LEU A 718 20.55 5.35 -23.65
N VAL A 719 19.96 5.87 -22.57
CA VAL A 719 19.69 5.10 -21.34
C VAL A 719 18.25 5.38 -20.87
N PRO A 720 17.29 4.47 -21.07
CA PRO A 720 17.43 3.19 -21.80
C PRO A 720 17.77 3.39 -23.29
N PRO A 721 18.37 2.38 -23.95
CA PRO A 721 18.68 2.44 -25.38
C PRO A 721 17.43 2.26 -26.25
N THR A 722 17.46 2.85 -27.45
CA THR A 722 16.44 2.70 -28.51
C THR A 722 16.89 1.76 -29.63
N ASP A 723 16.03 1.45 -30.60
CA ASP A 723 16.28 0.50 -31.71
C ASP A 723 16.40 1.20 -33.08
N PRO A 724 17.60 1.21 -33.73
CA PRO A 724 17.92 1.82 -35.04
C PRO A 724 17.14 1.35 -36.29
N ASN A 725 15.91 0.86 -36.10
CA ASN A 725 15.01 0.31 -37.11
C ASN A 725 13.54 0.66 -36.80
N ASN A 726 13.29 1.49 -35.77
CA ASN A 726 11.98 1.79 -35.18
C ASN A 726 11.71 3.32 -35.24
N PRO A 727 11.08 3.85 -36.32
CA PRO A 727 10.96 5.29 -36.63
C PRO A 727 10.03 6.11 -35.72
N TRP A 728 9.84 5.67 -34.48
CA TRP A 728 8.90 6.20 -33.52
C TRP A 728 9.49 6.40 -32.12
N ASP A 729 10.62 5.78 -31.76
CA ASP A 729 11.08 5.76 -30.36
C ASP A 729 11.97 6.94 -29.92
N PHE A 730 12.42 7.82 -30.82
CA PHE A 730 12.88 9.17 -30.47
C PHE A 730 11.79 10.23 -30.66
N TYR A 731 11.33 10.84 -29.57
CA TYR A 731 10.16 11.74 -29.57
C TYR A 731 10.50 13.25 -29.53
N SER A 732 11.44 13.70 -30.37
CA SER A 732 11.73 15.14 -30.54
C SER A 732 10.83 15.74 -31.64
N VAL A 733 10.15 16.85 -31.32
CA VAL A 733 9.10 17.47 -32.16
C VAL A 733 9.41 18.94 -32.49
N PRO A 734 8.74 19.57 -33.47
CA PRO A 734 8.98 20.98 -33.76
C PRO A 734 8.50 21.87 -32.60
N VAL A 735 9.41 22.67 -32.03
CA VAL A 735 9.13 23.55 -30.89
C VAL A 735 9.30 25.04 -31.24
N PRO A 736 8.40 25.93 -30.77
CA PRO A 736 7.09 25.65 -30.16
C PRO A 736 6.11 25.02 -31.17
N ALA A 737 4.98 24.48 -30.66
CA ALA A 737 3.90 23.91 -31.48
C ALA A 737 3.58 24.76 -32.73
N LEU A 738 3.54 24.13 -33.91
CA LEU A 738 3.43 24.83 -35.20
C LEU A 738 2.24 25.82 -35.26
N PHE A 739 1.05 25.46 -34.78
CA PHE A 739 -0.10 26.40 -34.74
C PHE A 739 0.10 27.64 -33.85
N ALA A 740 1.09 27.61 -32.94
CA ALA A 740 1.42 28.69 -32.01
C ALA A 740 2.76 29.38 -32.35
N ALA A 741 3.49 28.89 -33.36
CA ALA A 741 4.77 29.46 -33.78
C ALA A 741 4.56 30.81 -34.51
N PRO A 742 5.29 31.89 -34.15
CA PRO A 742 5.18 33.19 -34.84
C PRO A 742 5.56 33.16 -36.33
N ASN A 743 6.34 32.15 -36.74
CA ASN A 743 6.58 31.78 -38.13
C ASN A 743 6.84 30.26 -38.18
N PRO A 744 5.86 29.43 -38.57
CA PRO A 744 6.02 27.97 -38.59
C PRO A 744 7.08 27.47 -39.58
N LEU A 745 7.42 28.25 -40.63
CA LEU A 745 8.42 27.89 -41.64
C LEU A 745 9.89 27.88 -41.13
N ILE A 746 10.13 28.22 -39.86
CA ILE A 746 11.48 28.31 -39.26
C ILE A 746 11.59 27.69 -37.87
N VAL A 747 10.62 26.85 -37.45
CA VAL A 747 10.81 26.01 -36.26
C VAL A 747 11.83 24.91 -36.54
N PHE A 748 12.38 24.31 -35.49
CA PHE A 748 13.36 23.24 -35.59
C PHE A 748 13.06 22.14 -34.56
N ARG A 749 13.48 20.92 -34.88
CA ARG A 749 13.76 19.87 -33.89
C ARG A 749 15.22 20.04 -33.47
N ASP A 750 15.53 19.98 -32.18
CA ASP A 750 16.89 20.27 -31.66
C ASP A 750 17.69 19.00 -31.29
N ALA A 751 17.17 17.84 -31.71
CA ALA A 751 17.65 16.50 -31.38
C ALA A 751 17.75 16.24 -29.86
N THR A 752 16.87 16.87 -29.07
CA THR A 752 16.68 16.62 -27.64
C THR A 752 15.21 16.35 -27.38
N VAL A 753 14.88 15.42 -26.48
CA VAL A 753 13.51 15.32 -25.96
C VAL A 753 13.44 16.16 -24.69
N SER A 754 12.74 17.29 -24.76
CA SER A 754 12.72 18.31 -23.72
C SER A 754 11.33 18.53 -23.12
N ALA A 755 11.25 19.30 -22.03
CA ALA A 755 9.98 19.79 -21.51
C ALA A 755 9.21 20.70 -22.50
N ALA A 756 9.87 21.26 -23.53
CA ALA A 756 9.20 22.05 -24.56
C ALA A 756 8.47 21.17 -25.59
N ASP A 757 8.97 19.97 -25.87
CA ASP A 757 8.34 18.98 -26.74
C ASP A 757 7.00 18.52 -26.14
N ALA A 758 7.02 18.10 -24.87
CA ALA A 758 5.82 17.75 -24.11
C ALA A 758 4.81 18.92 -24.05
N GLN A 759 5.27 20.17 -23.92
CA GLN A 759 4.40 21.36 -23.99
C GLN A 759 3.82 21.60 -25.39
N ALA A 760 4.57 21.33 -26.46
CA ALA A 760 4.10 21.48 -27.83
C ALA A 760 3.01 20.43 -28.16
N ILE A 761 3.24 19.18 -27.79
CA ILE A 761 2.27 18.07 -27.92
C ILE A 761 1.01 18.37 -27.08
N PHE A 762 1.17 18.81 -25.83
CA PHE A 762 0.04 19.25 -25.00
C PHE A 762 -0.74 20.40 -25.65
N GLY A 763 -0.05 21.31 -26.35
CA GLY A 763 -0.66 22.33 -27.19
C GLY A 763 -1.66 21.74 -28.19
N TYR A 764 -1.26 20.73 -28.96
CA TYR A 764 -2.16 20.04 -29.92
C TYR A 764 -3.26 19.23 -29.23
N PHE A 765 -2.98 18.60 -28.09
CA PHE A 765 -4.02 17.96 -27.26
C PHE A 765 -5.10 18.97 -26.82
N THR A 766 -4.75 20.20 -26.44
CA THR A 766 -5.76 21.23 -26.10
C THR A 766 -6.60 21.70 -27.31
N LYS A 767 -6.22 21.33 -28.53
CA LYS A 767 -7.04 21.50 -29.75
C LYS A 767 -7.94 20.30 -30.04
N ALA A 768 -7.81 19.21 -29.29
CA ALA A 768 -8.37 17.88 -29.61
C ALA A 768 -7.98 17.43 -31.03
N ALA A 769 -6.74 17.71 -31.43
CA ALA A 769 -6.23 17.44 -32.77
C ALA A 769 -6.17 15.92 -33.05
N LYS A 770 -6.74 15.51 -34.18
CA LYS A 770 -6.87 14.12 -34.61
C LYS A 770 -7.10 14.06 -36.12
N SER A 771 -6.83 12.92 -36.76
CA SER A 771 -7.01 12.78 -38.20
C SER A 771 -8.40 13.24 -38.67
N GLY A 772 -8.42 14.05 -39.72
CA GLY A 772 -9.61 14.76 -40.19
C GLY A 772 -9.94 16.10 -39.49
N SER A 773 -9.24 16.50 -38.43
CA SER A 773 -9.32 17.85 -37.85
C SER A 773 -8.36 18.82 -38.56
N THR A 774 -8.70 20.11 -38.61
CA THR A 774 -7.87 21.11 -39.32
C THR A 774 -6.46 21.19 -38.77
N GLU A 775 -6.31 21.21 -37.44
CA GLU A 775 -5.02 21.24 -36.76
C GLU A 775 -4.17 19.99 -37.01
N TYR A 776 -4.78 18.83 -37.27
CA TYR A 776 -4.03 17.62 -37.59
C TYR A 776 -3.67 17.53 -39.08
N GLU A 777 -4.57 17.95 -39.97
CA GLU A 777 -4.48 17.73 -41.42
C GLU A 777 -3.75 18.86 -42.19
N GLN A 778 -3.46 19.99 -41.54
CA GLN A 778 -2.66 21.08 -42.10
C GLN A 778 -1.17 20.72 -42.20
N ASP A 779 -0.43 21.49 -42.99
CA ASP A 779 1.04 21.49 -43.09
C ASP A 779 1.47 22.96 -43.03
N LEU A 780 1.89 23.42 -41.83
CA LEU A 780 2.24 24.82 -41.59
C LEU A 780 3.72 25.14 -41.84
N ASN A 781 4.62 24.17 -41.69
CA ASN A 781 6.05 24.34 -41.97
C ASN A 781 6.41 24.06 -43.45
N ALA A 782 5.45 23.58 -44.25
CA ALA A 782 5.59 23.20 -45.66
C ALA A 782 6.61 22.07 -45.90
N ASN A 783 6.74 21.12 -44.96
CA ASN A 783 7.64 19.97 -45.09
C ASN A 783 7.01 18.77 -45.83
N GLY A 784 5.70 18.81 -46.13
CA GLY A 784 4.96 17.72 -46.78
C GLY A 784 4.45 16.64 -45.82
N ILE A 785 4.70 16.79 -44.52
CA ILE A 785 4.14 16.01 -43.42
C ILE A 785 2.95 16.79 -42.86
N LYS A 786 1.93 16.08 -42.38
CA LYS A 786 0.82 16.68 -41.65
C LYS A 786 1.29 17.12 -40.26
N ASP A 787 1.01 18.36 -39.85
CA ASP A 787 1.29 18.92 -38.52
C ASP A 787 1.02 17.89 -37.41
N GLY A 788 -0.17 17.28 -37.41
CA GLY A 788 -0.58 16.35 -36.35
C GLY A 788 0.27 15.07 -36.27
N LEU A 789 0.82 14.61 -37.39
CA LEU A 789 1.68 13.42 -37.45
C LEU A 789 3.07 13.67 -36.82
N GLU A 790 3.47 14.93 -36.68
CA GLU A 790 4.71 15.31 -35.99
C GLU A 790 4.57 15.28 -34.46
N TYR A 791 3.35 15.22 -33.90
CA TYR A 791 3.10 15.24 -32.46
C TYR A 791 2.37 13.99 -31.91
N ASP A 792 1.77 13.16 -32.77
CA ASP A 792 1.04 11.92 -32.44
C ASP A 792 1.98 10.71 -32.30
N ARG A 793 1.94 10.02 -31.15
CA ARG A 793 2.59 8.70 -30.94
C ARG A 793 1.77 7.87 -29.97
N SER A 794 1.54 6.60 -30.29
CA SER A 794 0.99 5.66 -29.30
C SER A 794 2.00 5.37 -28.17
N VAL A 795 1.50 5.07 -26.97
CA VAL A 795 2.32 4.58 -25.86
C VAL A 795 2.52 3.07 -26.04
N ALA A 796 3.75 2.64 -26.36
CA ALA A 796 4.10 1.23 -26.49
C ALA A 796 4.48 0.63 -25.12
N ALA A 797 5.20 1.39 -24.30
CA ALA A 797 5.52 1.09 -22.90
C ALA A 797 5.88 2.40 -22.15
N PRO A 798 6.12 2.40 -20.83
CA PRO A 798 6.53 3.60 -20.10
C PRO A 798 7.82 4.21 -20.68
N GLY A 799 7.69 5.38 -21.32
CA GLY A 799 8.79 6.06 -22.02
C GLY A 799 9.18 5.49 -23.40
N ALA A 800 8.46 4.48 -23.90
CA ALA A 800 8.65 3.95 -25.25
C ALA A 800 7.47 4.32 -26.15
N SER A 801 7.73 5.09 -27.21
CA SER A 801 6.76 5.49 -28.20
C SER A 801 6.56 4.41 -29.28
N GLY A 802 5.37 4.40 -29.86
CA GLY A 802 4.98 3.57 -30.98
C GLY A 802 4.33 4.41 -32.10
N PRO A 803 3.82 3.76 -33.16
CA PRO A 803 3.28 4.44 -34.32
C PRO A 803 2.13 5.40 -33.98
N PRO A 804 1.93 6.48 -34.75
CA PRO A 804 0.82 7.40 -34.57
C PRO A 804 -0.53 6.68 -34.67
N ASN A 805 -1.44 7.04 -33.76
CA ASN A 805 -2.75 6.40 -33.62
C ASN A 805 -3.88 7.17 -34.32
N GLY A 806 -3.63 8.41 -34.72
CA GLY A 806 -4.59 9.32 -35.34
C GLY A 806 -5.23 10.31 -34.37
N VAL A 807 -4.81 10.36 -33.10
CA VAL A 807 -5.33 11.26 -32.05
C VAL A 807 -4.20 11.71 -31.13
N ILE A 808 -3.98 13.03 -31.04
CA ILE A 808 -3.03 13.60 -30.07
C ILE A 808 -3.76 13.75 -28.73
N SER A 809 -3.37 12.93 -27.77
CA SER A 809 -3.99 12.82 -26.45
C SER A 809 -3.10 13.43 -25.34
N ALA A 810 -3.55 13.34 -24.09
CA ALA A 810 -2.71 13.67 -22.94
C ALA A 810 -1.57 12.65 -22.74
N ALA A 811 -1.73 11.41 -23.23
CA ALA A 811 -0.73 10.35 -23.09
C ALA A 811 0.51 10.61 -23.97
N ASP A 812 0.33 11.15 -25.17
CA ASP A 812 1.37 11.63 -26.08
C ASP A 812 2.32 12.63 -25.36
N ALA A 813 1.73 13.61 -24.67
CA ALA A 813 2.49 14.60 -23.90
C ALA A 813 3.17 13.99 -22.64
N GLN A 814 2.53 13.02 -21.98
CA GLN A 814 3.12 12.28 -20.86
C GLN A 814 4.29 11.39 -21.31
N LEU A 815 4.22 10.85 -22.52
CA LEU A 815 5.22 9.96 -23.12
C LEU A 815 6.48 10.74 -23.55
N ALA A 816 6.33 11.89 -24.20
CA ALA A 816 7.45 12.81 -24.43
C ALA A 816 8.06 13.32 -23.10
N PHE A 817 7.23 13.57 -22.08
CA PHE A 817 7.74 13.92 -20.75
C PHE A 817 8.51 12.75 -20.10
N ALA A 818 8.10 11.50 -20.29
CA ALA A 818 8.83 10.33 -19.80
C ALA A 818 10.20 10.20 -20.47
N GLN A 819 10.30 10.37 -21.80
CA GLN A 819 11.60 10.40 -22.49
C GLN A 819 12.48 11.58 -22.09
N PHE A 820 11.88 12.75 -21.80
CA PHE A 820 12.60 13.85 -21.18
C PHE A 820 13.19 13.47 -19.80
N THR A 821 12.51 12.65 -18.98
CA THR A 821 13.11 12.16 -17.72
C THR A 821 14.28 11.20 -17.91
N PHE A 822 14.40 10.57 -19.08
CA PHE A 822 15.59 9.79 -19.47
C PHE A 822 16.72 10.67 -20.03
N GLY A 823 16.48 11.96 -20.28
CA GLY A 823 17.49 12.90 -20.80
C GLY A 823 17.90 12.63 -22.25
N TYR A 824 17.02 12.04 -23.05
CA TYR A 824 17.28 11.64 -24.44
C TYR A 824 17.81 12.79 -25.30
N LYS A 825 18.99 12.59 -25.91
CA LYS A 825 19.64 13.55 -26.80
C LYS A 825 20.56 12.88 -27.84
N CYS A 826 20.41 13.29 -29.10
CA CYS A 826 21.26 12.90 -30.21
C CYS A 826 22.20 14.05 -30.65
#